data_AF-A0A507ZR51-F1
#
_entry.id   AF-A0A507ZR51-F1
#
_cell.length_a   1.000
_cell.length_b   1.000
_cell.length_c   1.000
_cell.angle_alpha   90.00
_cell.angle_beta   90.00
_cell.angle_gamma   90.00
#
_symmetry.space_group_name_H-M   'P 1'
#
loop_
_entity.id
_entity.type
_entity.pdbx_description
1 polymer ?
#
loop_
_entity_poly.entity_id
_entity_poly.type
_entity_poly.pdbx_seq_one_letter_code
_entity_poly.pdbx_strand_id
1 'polypeptide(L)'
;MATKAARTRKQDRPAAPVRVSVHDSNGSPWNKKAEVELTSGKTRIALERVKDTATFEGQVAPGSYRLQVKATGMVAPERTIAVAPTGKTASVYLGKRGWPFYRYGENVVPFEPREDLIAVGFDSRAPDPKRGRELFNEVVKKLGLKPVELKTEEETHPSMAAGGAIWLFQLGARGDRARTEAGLRRMLGEDARIGMPIDLTRRQVKVLDRRFVVRFRDHLRPQDIEALVEKAKARILRGFLQAGNARLIEFGGGAYQEHLKIIEAWHEQGLLVYGEPDLIAEIVDDAFPADPPDDPTYASQANLTLQNVDDAWQFLNGISANLTLGSPAVYVATLDRGIDTDHPDIGGNLTDGTAQLAQCYDFEGLRPCTTPGYTPDTSHGMGVYGIVAARTDNANDIAGIAPNTHQIGLERPLALGGVNYADALLWAAGFTTGNTSTGWPAEPINPAADIISCSHGVNGLALSGLMDDTLTFLSVYGRGGKGTLMIYSAGNNATPQQITGYRVWAAHPRTLAISNSNQPDGMGVERLNNTSNFGPEIDICAQGNGAPSLNHTGGEQTFGGTSAAAPTVAAAAALMLSVEPDLTWVDLRDLLRNTAVVIDGANADPVGQWSGGFSWWYGFGRLDVNAAVQGANAFDPGTVNLVVRDNLADDGSLVPTGGTFWRSPDLWVRQDNPATDPIGDPAYGANPPNQPADAGTDNWVRVRVRNAGSANSANAFVRVYLTHFAGTQFVYPGDYIPSINSGDPIPSPLVQGTYLLGEQAIASLAAGATTILDFPWPAALVPPEFVGGTRWHPCLLAEVSPHTGPTPSGNLVVDNTNLAQRNVTVDYSDDDGAEHEMTGMIGAESDDSRIRRIVVARGNLPKRARIWVRFLDPKVERAVIRALGDAAKRPVPPQDGHESCCCAPADRRPPASDVRVETVDGRKRFLLGSGSRLILDVPMVGGMLTPVVLGAQLPKGTLSGAREVALIEQDTDGRSLGAFSLELRKRQ
;
A
#
# COMPACT_ATOMS: atom_id res chain seq x y z
N MET A 1 -53.06 -26.07 -30.79
CA MET A 1 -52.85 -24.61 -30.63
C MET A 1 -52.63 -24.31 -29.16
N ALA A 2 -51.38 -24.23 -28.70
CA ALA A 2 -51.03 -23.65 -27.40
C ALA A 2 -49.52 -23.36 -27.43
N THR A 3 -49.15 -22.21 -27.96
CA THR A 3 -47.77 -21.70 -27.91
C THR A 3 -47.82 -20.20 -27.69
N LYS A 4 -46.90 -19.74 -26.83
CA LYS A 4 -46.44 -18.36 -26.58
C LYS A 4 -47.23 -17.52 -25.58
N ALA A 5 -46.73 -17.50 -24.35
CA ALA A 5 -46.49 -16.27 -23.60
C ALA A 5 -45.49 -16.51 -22.44
N ALA A 6 -44.21 -16.73 -22.76
CA ALA A 6 -43.12 -16.51 -21.81
C ALA A 6 -42.22 -15.41 -22.42
N ARG A 7 -42.63 -14.15 -22.23
CA ARG A 7 -41.73 -13.01 -22.45
C ARG A 7 -40.96 -12.82 -21.14
N THR A 8 -39.68 -13.09 -21.23
CA THR A 8 -38.62 -12.78 -20.26
C THR A 8 -38.78 -11.34 -19.73
N ARG A 9 -38.96 -11.20 -18.41
CA ARG A 9 -38.56 -9.96 -17.72
C ARG A 9 -37.05 -9.82 -17.92
N LYS A 10 -36.61 -8.78 -18.64
CA LYS A 10 -35.24 -8.29 -18.51
C LYS A 10 -35.05 -7.99 -17.02
N GLN A 11 -34.17 -8.72 -16.34
CA GLN A 11 -33.60 -8.26 -15.09
C GLN A 11 -32.92 -6.93 -15.41
N ASP A 12 -33.42 -5.83 -14.84
CA ASP A 12 -32.68 -4.59 -14.81
C ASP A 12 -31.37 -4.88 -14.09
N ARG A 13 -30.25 -4.81 -14.82
CA ARG A 13 -28.93 -4.88 -14.20
C ARG A 13 -28.83 -3.71 -13.24
N PRO A 14 -28.35 -3.91 -11.99
CA PRO A 14 -28.19 -2.82 -11.04
C PRO A 14 -27.36 -1.71 -11.68
N ALA A 15 -27.86 -0.48 -11.64
CA ALA A 15 -27.15 0.69 -12.15
C ALA A 15 -26.12 1.13 -11.11
N ALA A 16 -24.92 1.45 -11.58
CA ALA A 16 -23.79 1.91 -10.79
C ALA A 16 -23.51 3.39 -11.06
N PRO A 17 -23.18 4.19 -10.03
CA PRO A 17 -22.92 5.61 -10.19
C PRO A 17 -21.61 5.86 -10.94
N VAL A 18 -21.61 6.81 -11.88
CA VAL A 18 -20.39 7.27 -12.56
C VAL A 18 -20.25 8.76 -12.34
N ARG A 19 -19.07 9.19 -11.89
CA ARG A 19 -18.67 10.59 -11.75
C ARG A 19 -17.48 10.88 -12.64
N VAL A 20 -17.56 11.94 -13.44
CA VAL A 20 -16.48 12.40 -14.32
C VAL A 20 -16.14 13.84 -14.01
N SER A 21 -14.94 14.10 -13.48
CA SER A 21 -14.41 15.46 -13.31
C SER A 21 -13.68 15.90 -14.58
N VAL A 22 -14.03 17.07 -15.13
CA VAL A 22 -13.43 17.61 -16.35
C VAL A 22 -12.45 18.72 -16.00
N HIS A 23 -11.25 18.68 -16.57
CA HIS A 23 -10.14 19.58 -16.31
C HIS A 23 -9.59 20.13 -17.64
N ASP A 24 -8.88 21.24 -17.61
CA ASP A 24 -8.04 21.67 -18.74
C ASP A 24 -6.71 20.88 -18.79
N SER A 25 -5.86 21.17 -19.79
CA SER A 25 -4.56 20.49 -19.97
C SER A 25 -3.57 20.72 -18.83
N ASN A 26 -3.78 21.74 -18.01
CA ASN A 26 -2.93 22.07 -16.87
C ASN A 26 -3.51 21.46 -15.56
N GLY A 27 -4.63 20.75 -15.68
CA GLY A 27 -5.32 20.09 -14.58
C GLY A 27 -6.23 20.99 -13.76
N SER A 28 -6.52 22.22 -14.21
CA SER A 28 -7.49 23.09 -13.53
C SER A 28 -8.93 22.67 -13.85
N PRO A 29 -9.86 22.69 -12.87
CA PRO A 29 -11.25 22.32 -13.11
C PRO A 29 -11.92 23.11 -14.25
N TRP A 30 -12.54 22.42 -15.20
CA TRP A 30 -13.21 23.00 -16.35
C TRP A 30 -14.63 23.48 -16.00
N ASN A 31 -14.71 24.70 -15.45
CA ASN A 31 -15.99 25.26 -15.01
C ASN A 31 -16.90 25.78 -16.16
N LYS A 32 -16.54 25.54 -17.43
CA LYS A 32 -17.30 25.95 -18.63
C LYS A 32 -18.18 24.81 -19.15
N LYS A 33 -19.05 25.10 -20.14
CA LYS A 33 -19.89 24.09 -20.78
C LYS A 33 -19.02 22.99 -21.43
N ALA A 34 -19.30 21.73 -21.11
CA ALA A 34 -18.74 20.54 -21.71
C ALA A 34 -19.82 19.47 -21.88
N GLU A 35 -19.62 18.59 -22.85
CA GLU A 35 -20.45 17.42 -23.13
C GLU A 35 -19.65 16.18 -22.71
N VAL A 36 -20.19 15.38 -21.79
CA VAL A 36 -19.60 14.14 -21.30
C VAL A 36 -20.51 12.98 -21.68
N GLU A 37 -19.99 12.04 -22.49
CA GLU A 37 -20.74 10.90 -23.00
C GLU A 37 -20.00 9.59 -22.74
N LEU A 38 -20.73 8.58 -22.25
CA LEU A 38 -20.29 7.19 -22.15
C LEU A 38 -20.93 6.37 -23.27
N THR A 39 -20.11 5.63 -24.03
CA THR A 39 -20.58 4.77 -25.13
C THR A 39 -20.22 3.31 -24.88
N SER A 40 -21.20 2.41 -24.95
CA SER A 40 -20.97 0.95 -24.96
C SER A 40 -21.79 0.30 -26.07
N GLY A 41 -21.11 -0.26 -27.08
CA GLY A 41 -21.74 -0.76 -28.30
C GLY A 41 -22.50 0.34 -29.06
N LYS A 42 -23.83 0.23 -29.15
CA LYS A 42 -24.72 1.25 -29.76
C LYS A 42 -25.34 2.21 -28.73
N THR A 43 -25.14 1.96 -27.44
CA THR A 43 -25.74 2.75 -26.36
C THR A 43 -24.85 3.95 -26.06
N ARG A 44 -25.46 5.14 -26.00
CA ARG A 44 -24.81 6.40 -25.61
C ARG A 44 -25.53 6.96 -24.39
N ILE A 45 -24.78 7.37 -23.38
CA ILE A 45 -25.29 7.86 -22.11
C ILE A 45 -24.59 9.20 -21.84
N ALA A 46 -25.35 10.28 -21.87
CA ALA A 46 -24.84 11.60 -21.49
C ALA A 46 -24.84 11.70 -19.96
N LEU A 47 -23.76 12.23 -19.38
CA LEU A 47 -23.69 12.54 -17.96
C LEU A 47 -24.15 13.98 -17.73
N GLU A 48 -24.82 14.20 -16.60
CA GLU A 48 -25.37 15.49 -16.23
C GLU A 48 -24.37 16.27 -15.37
N ARG A 49 -24.18 17.55 -15.67
CA ARG A 49 -23.25 18.39 -14.90
C ARG A 49 -23.82 18.66 -13.50
N VAL A 50 -23.04 18.39 -12.47
CA VAL A 50 -23.34 18.85 -11.11
C VAL A 50 -23.18 20.36 -11.09
N LYS A 51 -24.25 21.05 -10.67
CA LYS A 51 -24.37 22.51 -10.71
C LYS A 51 -23.13 23.19 -10.12
N ASP A 52 -22.60 24.17 -10.85
CA ASP A 52 -21.44 25.01 -10.45
C ASP A 52 -20.11 24.26 -10.19
N THR A 53 -20.01 22.98 -10.57
CA THR A 53 -18.76 22.19 -10.48
C THR A 53 -18.23 21.80 -11.86
N ALA A 54 -17.03 21.24 -11.92
CA ALA A 54 -16.51 20.59 -13.13
C ALA A 54 -16.85 19.09 -13.20
N THR A 55 -17.75 18.61 -12.34
CA THR A 55 -18.13 17.19 -12.21
C THR A 55 -19.42 16.89 -12.97
N PHE A 56 -19.47 15.73 -13.61
CA PHE A 56 -20.62 15.20 -14.32
C PHE A 56 -20.99 13.83 -13.77
N GLU A 57 -22.27 13.59 -13.52
CA GLU A 57 -22.76 12.37 -12.91
C GLU A 57 -23.79 11.65 -13.78
N GLY A 58 -23.88 10.34 -13.60
CA GLY A 58 -24.92 9.52 -14.20
C GLY A 58 -24.90 8.10 -13.67
N GLN A 59 -25.81 7.27 -14.17
CA GLN A 59 -26.01 5.89 -13.73
C GLN A 59 -25.91 4.95 -14.92
N VAL A 60 -25.02 3.96 -14.86
CA VAL A 60 -24.83 2.99 -15.95
C VAL A 60 -24.71 1.57 -15.40
N ALA A 61 -25.04 0.55 -16.19
CA ALA A 61 -24.79 -0.82 -15.77
C ALA A 61 -23.27 -1.08 -15.66
N PRO A 62 -22.80 -1.94 -14.75
CA PRO A 62 -21.40 -2.34 -14.71
C PRO A 62 -20.92 -2.90 -16.05
N GLY A 63 -19.72 -2.51 -16.45
CA GLY A 63 -19.16 -2.87 -17.76
C GLY A 63 -18.12 -1.87 -18.28
N SER A 64 -17.72 -2.08 -19.53
CA SER A 64 -16.72 -1.25 -20.19
C SER A 64 -17.37 -0.20 -21.10
N TYR A 65 -16.94 1.05 -20.94
CA TYR A 65 -17.48 2.22 -21.62
C TYR A 65 -16.37 3.07 -22.23
N ARG A 66 -16.59 3.54 -23.46
CA ARG A 66 -15.77 4.61 -24.03
C ARG A 66 -16.24 5.96 -23.49
N LEU A 67 -15.32 6.69 -22.86
CA LEU A 67 -15.55 8.02 -22.32
C LEU A 67 -15.12 9.07 -23.34
N GLN A 68 -16.07 9.88 -23.79
CA GLN A 68 -15.85 11.00 -24.71
C GLN A 68 -16.23 12.31 -24.04
N VAL A 69 -15.32 13.27 -24.04
CA VAL A 69 -15.57 14.61 -23.51
C VAL A 69 -15.18 15.68 -24.53
N LYS A 70 -16.09 16.62 -24.77
CA LYS A 70 -15.90 17.73 -25.72
C LYS A 70 -16.33 19.04 -25.09
N ALA A 71 -15.60 20.10 -25.37
CA ALA A 71 -15.96 21.47 -25.04
C ALA A 71 -15.65 22.39 -26.23
N THR A 72 -16.06 23.65 -26.19
CA THR A 72 -15.84 24.59 -27.31
C THR A 72 -14.36 24.72 -27.64
N GLY A 73 -13.94 24.18 -28.80
CA GLY A 73 -12.55 24.20 -29.28
C GLY A 73 -11.60 23.21 -28.59
N MET A 74 -12.09 22.41 -27.64
CA MET A 74 -11.29 21.50 -26.83
C MET A 74 -11.89 20.09 -26.86
N VAL A 75 -11.03 19.07 -26.81
CA VAL A 75 -11.41 17.66 -26.82
C VAL A 75 -10.49 16.87 -25.90
N ALA A 76 -11.07 15.93 -25.17
CA ALA A 76 -10.29 14.94 -24.44
C ALA A 76 -9.90 13.79 -25.38
N PRO A 77 -8.67 13.28 -25.31
CA PRO A 77 -8.33 12.01 -25.94
C PRO A 77 -9.33 10.90 -25.53
N GLU A 78 -9.76 10.09 -26.50
CA GLU A 78 -10.73 9.02 -26.24
C GLU A 78 -10.07 7.93 -25.39
N ARG A 79 -10.76 7.48 -24.34
CA ARG A 79 -10.31 6.35 -23.50
C ARG A 79 -11.47 5.46 -23.07
N THR A 80 -11.12 4.25 -22.65
CA THR A 80 -12.08 3.29 -22.10
C THR A 80 -11.99 3.30 -20.57
N ILE A 81 -13.13 3.29 -19.90
CA ILE A 81 -13.24 3.13 -18.44
C ILE A 81 -14.02 1.86 -18.12
N ALA A 82 -13.59 1.16 -17.07
CA ALA A 82 -14.36 0.07 -16.47
C ALA A 82 -15.21 0.62 -15.33
N VAL A 83 -16.51 0.33 -15.36
CA VAL A 83 -17.47 0.69 -14.32
C VAL A 83 -17.78 -0.55 -13.51
N ALA A 84 -17.41 -0.53 -12.23
CA ALA A 84 -17.70 -1.60 -11.28
C ALA A 84 -19.14 -1.48 -10.74
N PRO A 85 -19.69 -2.53 -10.09
CA PRO A 85 -20.98 -2.44 -9.38
C PRO A 85 -21.06 -1.29 -8.36
N THR A 86 -19.92 -0.92 -7.78
CA THR A 86 -19.78 0.18 -6.81
C THR A 86 -19.74 1.56 -7.45
N GLY A 87 -19.60 1.63 -8.78
CA GLY A 87 -19.49 2.86 -9.54
C GLY A 87 -18.09 3.11 -10.10
N LYS A 88 -17.88 4.33 -10.61
CA LYS A 88 -16.59 4.78 -11.15
C LYS A 88 -16.44 6.29 -11.02
N THR A 89 -15.34 6.74 -10.44
CA THR A 89 -14.87 8.13 -10.56
C THR A 89 -13.75 8.19 -11.60
N ALA A 90 -13.77 9.20 -12.47
CA ALA A 90 -12.78 9.35 -13.54
C ALA A 90 -12.46 10.84 -13.78
N SER A 91 -11.19 11.16 -14.02
CA SER A 91 -10.76 12.53 -14.35
C SER A 91 -10.37 12.68 -15.81
N VAL A 92 -10.87 13.71 -16.49
CA VAL A 92 -10.65 13.92 -17.92
C VAL A 92 -10.01 15.27 -18.14
N TYR A 93 -8.97 15.30 -18.98
CA TYR A 93 -8.21 16.51 -19.28
C TYR A 93 -8.45 16.93 -20.74
N LEU A 94 -8.82 18.20 -20.95
CA LEU A 94 -9.16 18.77 -22.24
C LEU A 94 -7.94 19.43 -22.89
N GLY A 95 -7.71 19.14 -24.17
CA GLY A 95 -6.68 19.78 -24.99
C GLY A 95 -7.22 20.23 -26.35
N LYS A 96 -6.42 20.93 -27.16
CA LYS A 96 -6.81 21.19 -28.55
C LYS A 96 -6.73 19.90 -29.37
N ARG A 97 -7.58 19.80 -30.39
CA ARG A 97 -7.56 18.65 -31.31
C ARG A 97 -6.18 18.52 -31.96
N GLY A 98 -5.58 17.33 -31.86
CA GLY A 98 -4.26 17.03 -32.44
C GLY A 98 -3.08 17.33 -31.52
N TRP A 99 -3.31 17.83 -30.30
CA TRP A 99 -2.26 17.86 -29.28
C TRP A 99 -1.77 16.45 -28.93
N PRO A 100 -0.45 16.25 -28.71
CA PRO A 100 0.06 15.02 -28.11
C PRO A 100 -0.46 14.86 -26.69
N PHE A 101 -0.40 13.63 -26.18
CA PHE A 101 -0.80 13.29 -24.82
C PHE A 101 0.18 12.29 -24.22
N TYR A 102 0.15 12.19 -22.89
CA TYR A 102 0.78 11.10 -22.15
C TYR A 102 -0.26 10.41 -21.27
N ARG A 103 0.04 9.17 -20.87
CA ARG A 103 -0.72 8.45 -19.85
C ARG A 103 -0.09 8.68 -18.48
N TYR A 104 -0.92 8.80 -17.46
CA TYR A 104 -0.50 8.96 -16.06
C TYR A 104 -1.54 8.24 -15.20
N GLY A 105 -1.17 7.06 -14.69
CA GLY A 105 -2.10 6.05 -14.21
C GLY A 105 -3.12 5.67 -15.29
N GLU A 106 -4.41 5.72 -14.95
CA GLU A 106 -5.50 5.51 -15.91
C GLU A 106 -5.80 6.74 -16.80
N ASN A 107 -5.24 7.91 -16.46
CA ASN A 107 -5.57 9.19 -17.08
C ASN A 107 -4.81 9.43 -18.37
N VAL A 108 -5.46 10.13 -19.31
CA VAL A 108 -4.86 10.56 -20.56
C VAL A 108 -4.84 12.08 -20.56
N VAL A 109 -3.64 12.66 -20.52
CA VAL A 109 -3.43 14.09 -20.32
C VAL A 109 -2.87 14.69 -21.61
N PRO A 110 -3.65 15.49 -22.37
CA PRO A 110 -3.14 16.20 -23.53
C PRO A 110 -2.33 17.42 -23.09
N PHE A 111 -1.29 17.76 -23.84
CA PHE A 111 -0.43 18.91 -23.54
C PHE A 111 -0.06 19.67 -24.81
N GLU A 112 0.30 20.94 -24.65
CA GLU A 112 0.77 21.75 -25.77
C GLU A 112 2.25 21.46 -26.06
N PRO A 113 2.62 21.05 -27.30
CA PRO A 113 4.01 20.74 -27.60
C PRO A 113 4.87 22.01 -27.62
N ARG A 114 5.94 22.03 -26.82
CA ARG A 114 6.91 23.14 -26.67
C ARG A 114 8.31 22.72 -27.12
N GLU A 115 8.41 22.24 -28.36
CA GLU A 115 9.67 21.72 -28.92
C GLU A 115 10.76 22.78 -29.05
N ASP A 116 10.40 24.06 -29.02
CA ASP A 116 11.31 25.21 -29.06
C ASP A 116 11.90 25.56 -27.68
N LEU A 117 11.40 24.97 -26.60
CA LEU A 117 11.88 25.19 -25.23
C LEU A 117 12.66 23.99 -24.72
N ILE A 118 13.56 24.21 -23.78
CA ILE A 118 14.30 23.14 -23.10
C ILE A 118 14.38 23.48 -21.60
N ALA A 119 14.06 22.49 -20.77
CA ALA A 119 14.17 22.57 -19.33
C ALA A 119 15.33 21.71 -18.84
N VAL A 120 16.00 22.19 -17.80
CA VAL A 120 16.91 21.38 -17.00
C VAL A 120 16.36 21.31 -15.59
N GLY A 121 16.02 20.13 -15.11
CA GLY A 121 15.64 19.88 -13.73
C GLY A 121 16.75 19.13 -13.00
N PHE A 122 16.95 19.45 -11.73
CA PHE A 122 17.88 18.73 -10.85
C PHE A 122 17.07 17.95 -9.82
N ASP A 123 16.87 16.65 -10.06
CA ASP A 123 15.93 15.81 -9.29
C ASP A 123 16.57 15.09 -8.09
N SER A 124 17.87 15.29 -7.89
CA SER A 124 18.64 14.63 -6.83
C SER A 124 19.38 15.63 -5.95
N ARG A 125 19.90 16.71 -6.55
CA ARG A 125 20.54 17.80 -5.82
C ARG A 125 20.53 19.07 -6.66
N ALA A 126 19.77 20.09 -6.24
CA ALA A 126 19.82 21.39 -6.86
C ALA A 126 21.20 22.05 -6.65
N PRO A 127 21.74 22.80 -7.63
CA PRO A 127 22.95 23.56 -7.44
C PRO A 127 22.76 24.64 -6.37
N ASP A 128 23.76 24.83 -5.50
CA ASP A 128 23.79 25.96 -4.56
C ASP A 128 23.41 27.28 -5.27
N PRO A 129 22.56 28.17 -4.69
CA PRO A 129 22.02 29.33 -5.40
C PRO A 129 23.06 30.30 -5.97
N LYS A 130 24.24 30.42 -5.34
CA LYS A 130 25.33 31.26 -5.87
C LYS A 130 26.03 30.54 -7.02
N ARG A 131 26.38 29.27 -6.85
CA ARG A 131 27.03 28.47 -7.89
C ARG A 131 26.13 28.21 -9.09
N GLY A 132 24.84 27.99 -8.84
CA GLY A 132 23.79 27.78 -9.84
C GLY A 132 23.66 28.98 -10.78
N ARG A 133 23.69 30.22 -10.25
CA ARG A 133 23.69 31.44 -11.07
C ARG A 133 24.92 31.56 -11.97
N GLU A 134 26.10 31.23 -11.47
CA GLU A 134 27.33 31.23 -12.28
C GLU A 134 27.25 30.20 -13.41
N LEU A 135 26.83 28.98 -13.08
CA LEU A 135 26.73 27.87 -14.01
C LEU A 135 25.64 28.11 -15.07
N PHE A 136 24.50 28.68 -14.67
CA PHE A 136 23.43 29.10 -15.58
C PHE A 136 23.94 30.11 -16.62
N ASN A 137 24.66 31.15 -16.17
CA ASN A 137 25.25 32.14 -17.07
C ASN A 137 26.30 31.53 -18.00
N GLU A 138 27.08 30.57 -17.52
CA GLU A 138 28.04 29.83 -18.32
C GLU A 138 27.35 29.00 -19.41
N VAL A 139 26.26 28.30 -19.07
CA VAL A 139 25.42 27.52 -20.00
C VAL A 139 24.83 28.43 -21.09
N VAL A 140 24.21 29.55 -20.69
CA VAL A 140 23.65 30.55 -21.61
C VAL A 140 24.71 31.01 -22.61
N LYS A 141 25.91 31.37 -22.12
CA LYS A 141 27.00 31.87 -22.95
C LYS A 141 27.59 30.80 -23.87
N LYS A 142 27.87 29.60 -23.37
CA LYS A 142 28.55 28.53 -24.13
C LYS A 142 27.64 27.86 -25.15
N LEU A 143 26.35 27.70 -24.82
CA LEU A 143 25.39 27.00 -25.69
C LEU A 143 24.53 27.97 -26.52
N GLY A 144 24.63 29.28 -26.30
CA GLY A 144 23.88 30.28 -27.06
C GLY A 144 22.38 30.20 -26.82
N LEU A 145 21.98 29.75 -25.62
CA LEU A 145 20.59 29.61 -25.20
C LEU A 145 20.02 30.95 -24.75
N LYS A 146 18.72 31.16 -24.93
CA LYS A 146 18.03 32.34 -24.40
C LYS A 146 17.25 31.95 -23.15
N PRO A 147 17.47 32.57 -21.99
CA PRO A 147 16.63 32.37 -20.81
C PRO A 147 15.16 32.66 -21.12
N VAL A 148 14.25 31.82 -20.61
CA VAL A 148 12.81 32.10 -20.66
C VAL A 148 12.43 32.75 -19.34
N GLU A 149 11.92 33.97 -19.38
CA GLU A 149 11.43 34.64 -18.18
C GLU A 149 10.00 34.21 -17.86
N LEU A 150 9.81 33.59 -16.69
CA LEU A 150 8.52 33.44 -16.03
C LEU A 150 8.32 34.65 -15.12
N LYS A 151 7.22 35.37 -15.31
CA LYS A 151 6.82 36.45 -14.39
C LYS A 151 6.15 35.83 -13.16
N THR A 152 6.94 35.26 -12.25
CA THR A 152 6.53 34.76 -10.94
C THR A 152 6.87 35.83 -9.89
N GLU A 153 5.96 36.10 -8.94
CA GLU A 153 6.14 37.16 -7.93
C GLU A 153 7.03 36.71 -6.74
N GLU A 154 7.39 35.41 -6.67
CA GLU A 154 8.02 34.79 -5.49
C GLU A 154 9.43 34.21 -5.75
N GLU A 155 9.99 34.33 -6.96
CA GLU A 155 11.29 33.73 -7.28
C GLU A 155 12.46 34.72 -7.27
N THR A 156 13.61 34.26 -6.78
CA THR A 156 14.85 35.05 -6.70
C THR A 156 15.50 35.29 -8.08
N HIS A 157 15.08 34.56 -9.13
CA HIS A 157 15.56 34.73 -10.51
C HIS A 157 14.44 34.46 -11.55
N PRO A 158 14.18 35.37 -12.50
CA PRO A 158 13.02 35.29 -13.40
C PRO A 158 13.05 34.13 -14.42
N SER A 159 14.13 33.36 -14.50
CA SER A 159 14.31 32.24 -15.45
C SER A 159 14.65 30.89 -14.79
N MET A 160 14.51 30.79 -13.46
CA MET A 160 14.67 29.54 -12.73
C MET A 160 13.42 29.32 -11.86
N ALA A 161 12.74 28.20 -12.07
CA ALA A 161 11.56 27.78 -11.35
C ALA A 161 11.90 26.86 -10.15
N ALA A 162 10.95 26.70 -9.21
CA ALA A 162 11.04 25.81 -8.05
C ALA A 162 12.29 26.05 -7.19
N GLY A 163 12.50 27.29 -6.74
CA GLY A 163 13.63 27.65 -5.87
C GLY A 163 15.01 27.56 -6.55
N GLY A 164 15.06 27.43 -7.88
CA GLY A 164 16.31 27.26 -8.63
C GLY A 164 16.54 25.83 -9.16
N ALA A 165 15.65 24.88 -8.86
CA ALA A 165 15.79 23.48 -9.25
C ALA A 165 15.39 23.19 -10.71
N ILE A 166 14.64 24.09 -11.36
CA ILE A 166 14.24 23.94 -12.77
C ILE A 166 14.70 25.17 -13.56
N TRP A 167 15.53 24.99 -14.59
CA TRP A 167 16.04 26.06 -15.45
C TRP A 167 15.37 26.02 -16.81
N LEU A 168 14.90 27.16 -17.30
CA LEU A 168 14.15 27.25 -18.55
C LEU A 168 14.88 28.06 -19.63
N PHE A 169 15.01 27.46 -20.80
CA PHE A 169 15.67 28.07 -21.95
C PHE A 169 14.85 27.91 -23.23
N GLN A 170 14.99 28.87 -24.13
CA GLN A 170 14.53 28.79 -25.52
C GLN A 170 15.71 28.40 -26.42
N LEU A 171 15.46 27.44 -27.32
CA LEU A 171 16.42 27.05 -28.35
C LEU A 171 16.59 28.19 -29.35
N GLY A 172 17.84 28.47 -29.74
CA GLY A 172 18.13 29.49 -30.76
C GLY A 172 17.58 29.10 -32.16
N ALA A 173 17.52 30.06 -33.09
CA ALA A 173 16.96 29.87 -34.44
C ALA A 173 17.65 28.82 -35.34
N ARG A 174 18.78 28.24 -34.89
CA ARG A 174 19.51 27.10 -35.50
C ARG A 174 19.77 25.96 -34.49
N GLY A 175 19.04 25.91 -33.38
CA GLY A 175 19.32 25.03 -32.26
C GLY A 175 19.00 23.56 -32.56
N ASP A 176 20.02 22.76 -32.81
CA ASP A 176 19.91 21.30 -32.74
C ASP A 176 19.72 20.89 -31.27
N ARG A 177 18.51 20.44 -30.92
CA ARG A 177 18.14 20.02 -29.56
C ARG A 177 19.06 18.90 -29.06
N ALA A 178 19.38 17.92 -29.90
CA ALA A 178 20.26 16.81 -29.51
C ALA A 178 21.68 17.29 -29.18
N ARG A 179 22.21 18.22 -30.00
CA ARG A 179 23.51 18.86 -29.73
C ARG A 179 23.49 19.69 -28.44
N THR A 180 22.40 20.40 -28.19
CA THR A 180 22.20 21.23 -27.00
C THR A 180 22.14 20.37 -25.74
N GLU A 181 21.34 19.29 -25.76
CA GLU A 181 21.22 18.33 -24.66
C GLU A 181 22.58 17.68 -24.36
N ALA A 182 23.35 17.27 -25.38
CA ALA A 182 24.71 16.75 -25.19
C ALA A 182 25.68 17.80 -24.62
N GLY A 183 25.48 19.08 -24.95
CA GLY A 183 26.21 20.20 -24.35
C GLY A 183 25.87 20.38 -22.88
N LEU A 184 24.59 20.42 -22.54
CA LEU A 184 24.07 20.53 -21.17
C LEU A 184 24.56 19.38 -20.30
N ARG A 185 24.46 18.12 -20.75
CA ARG A 185 24.97 16.95 -20.01
C ARG A 185 26.46 17.04 -19.68
N ARG A 186 27.29 17.48 -20.65
CA ARG A 186 28.73 17.66 -20.41
C ARG A 186 29.05 18.75 -19.38
N MET A 187 28.21 19.77 -19.28
CA MET A 187 28.43 20.90 -18.38
C MET A 187 27.84 20.68 -16.99
N LEU A 188 26.70 19.98 -16.90
CA LEU A 188 25.90 19.86 -15.68
C LEU A 188 26.00 18.47 -15.03
N GLY A 189 26.55 17.48 -15.73
CA GLY A 189 26.68 16.10 -15.25
C GLY A 189 25.45 15.24 -15.54
N GLU A 190 25.50 13.99 -15.09
CA GLU A 190 24.42 13.00 -15.25
C GLU A 190 23.22 13.26 -14.32
N ASP A 191 23.43 13.99 -13.22
CA ASP A 191 22.38 14.33 -12.24
C ASP A 191 21.39 15.38 -12.77
N ALA A 192 21.74 16.08 -13.86
CA ALA A 192 20.87 17.05 -14.51
C ALA A 192 19.94 16.35 -15.51
N ARG A 193 18.64 16.38 -15.22
CA ARG A 193 17.60 15.87 -16.11
C ARG A 193 17.20 16.94 -17.09
N ILE A 194 17.25 16.60 -18.38
CA ILE A 194 17.00 17.55 -19.45
C ILE A 194 15.76 17.08 -20.20
N GLY A 195 14.77 17.97 -20.30
CA GLY A 195 13.47 17.64 -20.84
C GLY A 195 12.78 18.82 -21.53
N MET A 196 11.55 18.58 -21.93
CA MET A 196 10.65 19.56 -22.53
C MET A 196 9.65 20.04 -21.46
N PRO A 197 9.52 21.36 -21.23
CA PRO A 197 8.42 21.88 -20.43
C PRO A 197 7.08 21.55 -21.10
N ILE A 198 6.16 20.95 -20.36
CA ILE A 198 4.81 20.60 -20.83
C ILE A 198 3.71 21.42 -20.13
N ASP A 199 4.06 22.13 -19.05
CA ASP A 199 3.20 23.06 -18.33
C ASP A 199 4.06 24.23 -17.81
N LEU A 200 3.59 25.47 -18.01
CA LEU A 200 4.32 26.72 -17.72
C LEU A 200 3.35 27.77 -17.17
N THR A 201 2.67 27.46 -16.06
CA THR A 201 1.81 28.43 -15.39
C THR A 201 2.55 29.14 -14.25
N ARG A 202 1.96 30.23 -13.73
CA ARG A 202 2.57 31.11 -12.71
C ARG A 202 2.94 30.42 -11.38
N ARG A 203 2.51 29.18 -11.13
CA ARG A 203 2.74 28.42 -9.88
C ARG A 203 3.04 26.93 -10.12
N GLN A 204 3.32 26.57 -11.37
CA GLN A 204 3.50 25.18 -11.74
C GLN A 204 4.26 25.05 -13.06
N VAL A 205 5.46 24.50 -12.94
CA VAL A 205 6.26 23.99 -14.07
C VAL A 205 6.29 22.46 -14.04
N LYS A 206 5.91 21.83 -15.15
CA LYS A 206 6.05 20.38 -15.37
C LYS A 206 7.00 20.13 -16.53
N VAL A 207 7.95 19.21 -16.35
CA VAL A 207 8.94 18.83 -17.35
C VAL A 207 8.81 17.35 -17.68
N LEU A 208 8.63 17.06 -18.97
CA LEU A 208 8.70 15.73 -19.54
C LEU A 208 10.12 15.47 -20.03
N ASP A 209 10.75 14.40 -19.55
CA ASP A 209 12.08 13.99 -20.03
C ASP A 209 12.06 12.58 -20.64
N ARG A 210 13.22 11.90 -20.64
CA ARG A 210 13.39 10.57 -21.25
C ARG A 210 13.12 9.41 -20.30
N ARG A 211 12.76 9.68 -19.03
CA ARG A 211 12.49 8.64 -18.04
C ARG A 211 11.00 8.35 -17.95
N PHE A 212 10.69 7.07 -17.90
CA PHE A 212 9.33 6.54 -17.83
C PHE A 212 9.25 5.45 -16.78
N VAL A 213 8.16 5.44 -16.01
CA VAL A 213 7.77 4.30 -15.19
C VAL A 213 6.81 3.45 -16.03
N VAL A 214 7.19 2.22 -16.31
CA VAL A 214 6.40 1.31 -17.16
C VAL A 214 6.08 0.05 -16.37
N ARG A 215 4.82 -0.13 -16.00
CA ARG A 215 4.29 -1.35 -15.39
C ARG A 215 3.74 -2.27 -16.46
N PHE A 216 4.51 -3.31 -16.77
CA PHE A 216 4.12 -4.37 -17.67
C PHE A 216 3.10 -5.29 -16.98
N ARG A 217 2.29 -6.01 -17.76
CA ARG A 217 1.36 -7.02 -17.23
C ARG A 217 2.13 -8.12 -16.51
N ASP A 218 1.53 -8.65 -15.45
CA ASP A 218 2.14 -9.64 -14.56
C ASP A 218 2.51 -10.97 -15.26
N HIS A 219 1.91 -11.28 -16.40
CA HIS A 219 2.23 -12.48 -17.18
C HIS A 219 3.49 -12.34 -18.07
N LEU A 220 4.01 -11.11 -18.26
CA LEU A 220 5.21 -10.88 -19.08
C LEU A 220 6.47 -11.24 -18.27
N ARG A 221 7.30 -12.11 -18.83
CA ARG A 221 8.55 -12.53 -18.17
C ARG A 221 9.58 -11.39 -18.23
N PRO A 222 10.48 -11.25 -17.24
CA PRO A 222 11.48 -10.17 -17.25
C PRO A 222 12.37 -10.14 -18.48
N GLN A 223 12.72 -11.31 -19.03
CA GLN A 223 13.50 -11.43 -20.27
C GLN A 223 12.76 -10.83 -21.49
N ASP A 224 11.43 -10.99 -21.52
CA ASP A 224 10.60 -10.40 -22.58
C ASP A 224 10.49 -8.88 -22.39
N ILE A 225 10.42 -8.41 -21.13
CA ILE A 225 10.46 -6.98 -20.79
C ILE A 225 11.81 -6.36 -21.18
N GLU A 226 12.93 -6.98 -20.83
CA GLU A 226 14.28 -6.56 -21.20
C GLU A 226 14.43 -6.47 -22.72
N ALA A 227 13.97 -7.49 -23.46
CA ALA A 227 14.00 -7.49 -24.92
C ALA A 227 13.12 -6.39 -25.53
N LEU A 228 11.94 -6.10 -24.95
CA LEU A 228 11.08 -4.99 -25.37
C LEU A 228 11.77 -3.64 -25.16
N VAL A 229 12.37 -3.42 -23.99
CA VAL A 229 13.07 -2.18 -23.62
C VAL A 229 14.31 -1.97 -24.49
N GLU A 230 15.11 -3.01 -24.71
CA GLU A 230 16.29 -2.96 -25.59
C GLU A 230 15.90 -2.66 -27.04
N LYS A 231 14.86 -3.33 -27.56
CA LYS A 231 14.33 -3.08 -28.91
C LYS A 231 13.85 -1.63 -29.08
N ALA A 232 13.33 -1.03 -28.02
CA ALA A 232 12.94 0.38 -27.98
C ALA A 232 14.12 1.35 -27.77
N LYS A 233 15.37 0.84 -27.71
CA LYS A 233 16.60 1.60 -27.45
C LYS A 233 16.56 2.35 -26.12
N ALA A 234 15.91 1.75 -25.12
CA ALA A 234 15.89 2.23 -23.75
C ALA A 234 16.75 1.33 -22.86
N ARG A 235 17.06 1.81 -21.65
CA ARG A 235 17.73 1.03 -20.60
C ARG A 235 16.86 0.98 -19.35
N ILE A 236 16.90 -0.13 -18.63
CA ILE A 236 16.26 -0.26 -17.32
C ILE A 236 17.19 0.38 -16.28
N LEU A 237 16.64 1.26 -15.45
CA LEU A 237 17.34 1.89 -14.32
C LEU A 237 17.15 1.08 -13.03
N ARG A 238 15.89 0.72 -12.71
CA ARG A 238 15.55 -0.12 -11.54
C ARG A 238 14.12 -0.68 -11.63
N GLY A 239 13.78 -1.61 -10.74
CA GLY A 239 12.42 -2.07 -10.45
C GLY A 239 11.84 -1.45 -9.18
N PHE A 240 10.60 -1.79 -8.85
CA PHE A 240 9.84 -1.22 -7.72
C PHE A 240 9.19 -2.33 -6.89
N LEU A 241 9.45 -2.35 -5.58
CA LEU A 241 8.90 -3.35 -4.64
C LEU A 241 7.37 -3.31 -4.62
N GLN A 242 6.80 -2.10 -4.55
CA GLN A 242 5.37 -1.86 -4.46
C GLN A 242 4.61 -2.17 -5.76
N ALA A 243 5.31 -2.29 -6.89
CA ALA A 243 4.71 -2.28 -8.22
C ALA A 243 5.27 -3.35 -9.16
N GLY A 244 5.58 -4.55 -8.69
CA GLY A 244 5.75 -5.75 -9.53
C GLY A 244 6.60 -5.54 -10.80
N ASN A 245 6.01 -5.86 -11.96
CA ASN A 245 6.61 -5.67 -13.28
C ASN A 245 6.78 -4.20 -13.72
N ALA A 246 6.76 -3.24 -12.79
CA ALA A 246 7.17 -1.87 -13.03
C ALA A 246 8.68 -1.76 -13.17
N ARG A 247 9.11 -1.02 -14.20
CA ARG A 247 10.50 -0.66 -14.45
C ARG A 247 10.59 0.84 -14.64
N LEU A 248 11.54 1.46 -13.95
CA LEU A 248 12.00 2.80 -14.33
C LEU A 248 12.93 2.61 -15.52
N ILE A 249 12.54 3.12 -16.69
CA ILE A 249 13.32 3.03 -17.92
C ILE A 249 13.74 4.42 -18.38
N GLU A 250 14.86 4.49 -19.10
CA GLU A 250 15.33 5.71 -19.74
C GLU A 250 15.57 5.46 -21.23
N PHE A 251 14.91 6.23 -22.10
CA PHE A 251 15.12 6.14 -23.55
C PHE A 251 16.45 6.77 -23.98
N GLY A 252 17.15 6.11 -24.92
CA GLY A 252 18.37 6.61 -25.54
C GLY A 252 18.10 7.55 -26.72
N GLY A 253 18.38 8.85 -26.56
CA GLY A 253 18.23 9.86 -27.62
C GLY A 253 16.82 9.95 -28.23
N GLY A 254 16.61 10.78 -29.25
CA GLY A 254 15.35 10.88 -29.99
C GLY A 254 14.37 11.96 -29.46
N ALA A 255 13.27 12.14 -30.20
CA ALA A 255 12.22 13.11 -29.87
C ALA A 255 11.23 12.54 -28.85
N TYR A 256 10.87 13.32 -27.83
CA TYR A 256 9.96 12.89 -26.74
C TYR A 256 8.62 12.35 -27.24
N GLN A 257 8.12 12.87 -28.36
CA GLN A 257 6.88 12.38 -29.00
C GLN A 257 7.00 10.94 -29.51
N GLU A 258 8.19 10.52 -29.96
CA GLU A 258 8.41 9.13 -30.39
C GLU A 258 8.44 8.19 -29.18
N HIS A 259 9.01 8.62 -28.04
CA HIS A 259 8.96 7.85 -26.80
C HIS A 259 7.51 7.64 -26.33
N LEU A 260 6.69 8.70 -26.35
CA LEU A 260 5.26 8.61 -26.04
C LEU A 260 4.51 7.64 -26.96
N LYS A 261 4.82 7.64 -28.28
CA LYS A 261 4.22 6.70 -29.24
C LYS A 261 4.61 5.25 -28.96
N ILE A 262 5.85 5.00 -28.52
CA ILE A 262 6.30 3.64 -28.14
C ILE A 262 5.49 3.14 -26.94
N ILE A 263 5.36 3.97 -25.90
CA ILE A 263 4.57 3.62 -24.71
C ILE A 263 3.10 3.37 -25.08
N GLU A 264 2.51 4.21 -25.92
CA GLU A 264 1.13 4.01 -26.39
C GLU A 264 0.98 2.71 -27.20
N ALA A 265 1.94 2.40 -28.09
CA ALA A 265 1.91 1.16 -28.86
C ALA A 265 1.98 -0.09 -27.96
N TRP A 266 2.76 -0.06 -26.88
CA TRP A 266 2.79 -1.14 -25.89
C TRP A 266 1.46 -1.26 -25.13
N HIS A 267 0.82 -0.13 -24.82
CA HIS A 267 -0.51 -0.12 -24.20
C HIS A 267 -1.58 -0.71 -25.14
N GLU A 268 -1.60 -0.30 -26.41
CA GLU A 268 -2.53 -0.82 -27.43
C GLU A 268 -2.35 -2.32 -27.71
N GLN A 269 -1.13 -2.83 -27.56
CA GLN A 269 -0.82 -4.26 -27.65
C GLN A 269 -1.25 -5.05 -26.40
N GLY A 270 -1.75 -4.39 -25.36
CA GLY A 270 -2.16 -5.02 -24.11
C GLY A 270 -1.00 -5.45 -23.21
N LEU A 271 0.23 -4.96 -23.48
CA LEU A 271 1.43 -5.34 -22.73
C LEU A 271 1.55 -4.63 -21.38
N LEU A 272 0.89 -3.48 -21.23
CA LEU A 272 1.02 -2.61 -20.06
C LEU A 272 -0.21 -2.67 -19.15
N VAL A 273 0.03 -2.57 -17.84
CA VAL A 273 -0.94 -2.08 -16.87
C VAL A 273 -1.01 -0.55 -17.00
N TYR A 274 0.15 0.10 -16.91
CA TYR A 274 0.33 1.52 -17.22
C TYR A 274 1.77 1.80 -17.72
N GLY A 275 1.94 2.89 -18.45
CA GLY A 275 3.24 3.42 -18.84
C GLY A 275 3.17 4.93 -18.83
N GLU A 276 3.95 5.55 -17.95
CA GLU A 276 3.84 6.97 -17.64
C GLU A 276 5.21 7.65 -17.57
N PRO A 277 5.31 8.93 -17.95
CA PRO A 277 6.56 9.67 -17.80
C PRO A 277 6.85 9.95 -16.32
N ASP A 278 8.13 9.87 -15.92
CA ASP A 278 8.58 10.31 -14.59
C ASP A 278 8.75 11.84 -14.59
N LEU A 279 7.63 12.57 -14.55
CA LEU A 279 7.60 14.03 -14.67
C LEU A 279 8.35 14.72 -13.53
N ILE A 280 9.13 15.76 -13.86
CA ILE A 280 9.63 16.71 -12.86
C ILE A 280 8.55 17.78 -12.69
N ALA A 281 8.05 17.96 -11.48
CA ALA A 281 6.99 18.92 -11.19
C ALA A 281 7.34 19.77 -9.96
N GLU A 282 6.95 21.03 -10.00
CA GLU A 282 6.96 21.93 -8.85
C GLU A 282 5.90 21.50 -7.83
N ILE A 283 6.31 21.31 -6.57
CA ILE A 283 5.42 20.98 -5.45
C ILE A 283 5.08 22.28 -4.72
N VAL A 284 3.80 22.49 -4.42
CA VAL A 284 3.31 23.75 -3.85
C VAL A 284 3.12 23.60 -2.34
N ASP A 285 3.63 24.58 -1.59
CA ASP A 285 3.36 24.72 -0.16
C ASP A 285 2.05 25.46 0.08
N ASP A 286 1.29 24.95 1.03
CA ASP A 286 -0.01 25.47 1.38
C ASP A 286 0.16 26.58 2.46
N ALA A 287 0.78 27.71 2.09
CA ALA A 287 1.12 28.80 3.03
C ALA A 287 0.15 30.02 3.00
N PHE A 288 0.08 30.75 4.13
CA PHE A 288 -0.63 32.02 4.35
C PHE A 288 0.38 33.19 4.49
N PRO A 289 0.10 34.43 4.03
CA PRO A 289 1.04 35.55 4.17
C PRO A 289 1.09 36.14 5.60
N ALA A 290 2.30 36.55 6.02
CA ALA A 290 2.72 36.85 7.40
C ALA A 290 2.42 38.29 7.92
N ASP A 291 2.11 38.39 9.23
CA ASP A 291 2.71 39.31 10.25
C ASP A 291 2.18 39.00 11.69
N PRO A 292 2.96 39.20 12.79
CA PRO A 292 2.69 38.63 14.14
C PRO A 292 2.34 39.64 15.27
N PRO A 293 1.80 39.17 16.42
CA PRO A 293 2.21 39.64 17.76
C PRO A 293 2.36 38.51 18.82
N ASP A 294 2.62 38.90 20.07
CA ASP A 294 3.54 38.41 21.11
C ASP A 294 2.86 38.03 22.45
N ASP A 295 2.95 36.77 22.94
CA ASP A 295 3.11 36.41 24.38
C ASP A 295 3.14 34.88 24.64
N PRO A 296 3.53 34.39 25.85
CA PRO A 296 3.03 33.23 26.63
C PRO A 296 1.59 32.71 26.33
N THR A 297 1.38 32.03 25.20
CA THR A 297 0.08 31.91 24.51
C THR A 297 -0.78 30.68 24.77
N TYR A 298 -0.53 29.83 25.78
CA TYR A 298 -1.42 28.67 26.04
C TYR A 298 -2.92 29.06 26.16
N ALA A 299 -3.23 30.20 26.78
CA ALA A 299 -4.61 30.72 26.90
C ALA A 299 -5.22 31.24 25.57
N SER A 300 -4.42 31.35 24.50
CA SER A 300 -4.81 31.83 23.16
C SER A 300 -4.76 30.76 22.06
N GLN A 301 -4.37 29.51 22.38
CA GLN A 301 -4.49 28.38 21.46
C GLN A 301 -5.96 27.91 21.35
N ALA A 302 -6.85 28.80 20.89
CA ALA A 302 -8.28 28.53 20.75
C ALA A 302 -8.58 27.33 19.82
N ASN A 303 -7.64 26.97 18.95
CA ASN A 303 -7.69 25.76 18.13
C ASN A 303 -7.68 24.46 18.96
N LEU A 304 -7.05 24.45 20.14
CA LEU A 304 -7.03 23.30 21.05
C LEU A 304 -8.37 23.14 21.77
N THR A 305 -8.87 24.20 22.41
CA THR A 305 -10.15 24.15 23.15
C THR A 305 -11.33 23.97 22.21
N LEU A 306 -11.35 24.63 21.04
CA LEU A 306 -12.43 24.49 20.07
C LEU A 306 -12.57 23.04 19.58
N GLN A 307 -11.47 22.28 19.54
CA GLN A 307 -11.45 20.90 19.04
C GLN A 307 -11.36 19.88 20.20
N ASN A 308 -11.61 20.31 21.44
CA ASN A 308 -11.65 19.50 22.66
C ASN A 308 -10.33 18.73 22.92
N VAL A 309 -9.18 19.33 22.66
CA VAL A 309 -7.87 18.71 22.96
C VAL A 309 -7.63 18.64 24.46
N ASP A 310 -7.99 19.70 25.19
CA ASP A 310 -7.88 19.78 26.64
C ASP A 310 -8.72 18.72 27.36
N ASP A 311 -9.96 18.50 26.89
CA ASP A 311 -10.79 17.42 27.40
C ASP A 311 -10.21 16.04 27.08
N ALA A 312 -9.59 15.87 25.90
CA ALA A 312 -8.91 14.62 25.53
C ALA A 312 -7.73 14.31 26.45
N TRP A 313 -6.91 15.33 26.76
CA TRP A 313 -5.81 15.21 27.72
C TRP A 313 -6.30 14.88 29.13
N GLN A 314 -7.39 15.51 29.58
CA GLN A 314 -8.01 15.19 30.87
C GLN A 314 -8.52 13.75 30.91
N PHE A 315 -9.16 13.28 29.83
CA PHE A 315 -9.61 11.90 29.69
C PHE A 315 -8.44 10.91 29.75
N LEU A 316 -7.38 11.17 28.97
CA LEU A 316 -6.17 10.33 28.95
C LEU A 316 -5.46 10.32 30.31
N ASN A 317 -5.37 11.47 31.00
CA ASN A 317 -4.84 11.55 32.36
C ASN A 317 -5.66 10.69 33.35
N GLY A 318 -6.98 10.59 33.15
CA GLY A 318 -7.86 9.71 33.91
C GLY A 318 -7.58 8.22 33.70
N ILE A 319 -7.02 7.85 32.55
CA ILE A 319 -6.52 6.49 32.27
C ILE A 319 -5.12 6.31 32.87
N SER A 320 -4.20 7.21 32.52
CA SER A 320 -2.81 7.24 32.99
C SER A 320 -2.17 8.60 32.71
N ALA A 321 -1.49 9.17 33.71
CA ALA A 321 -0.75 10.41 33.57
C ALA A 321 0.36 10.35 32.50
N ASN A 322 0.85 9.15 32.16
CA ASN A 322 1.86 8.96 31.12
C ASN A 322 1.27 9.03 29.70
N LEU A 323 -0.06 8.94 29.55
CA LEU A 323 -0.74 8.99 28.26
C LEU A 323 -1.34 10.37 27.96
N THR A 324 -1.37 11.27 28.94
CA THR A 324 -2.00 12.60 28.86
C THR A 324 -1.62 13.35 27.59
N LEU A 325 -0.34 13.29 27.21
CA LEU A 325 0.22 14.00 26.07
C LEU A 325 0.60 13.08 24.89
N GLY A 326 0.04 11.87 24.86
CA GLY A 326 0.39 10.80 23.93
C GLY A 326 1.30 9.73 24.54
N SER A 327 1.78 8.81 23.71
CA SER A 327 2.60 7.66 24.11
C SER A 327 3.92 7.60 23.33
N PRO A 328 5.06 7.31 23.97
CA PRO A 328 6.33 7.11 23.29
C PRO A 328 6.33 5.92 22.33
N ALA A 329 5.35 5.02 22.43
CA ALA A 329 5.21 3.91 21.49
C ALA A 329 4.75 4.36 20.09
N VAL A 330 4.24 5.58 19.93
CA VAL A 330 3.69 6.10 18.68
C VAL A 330 4.72 6.97 17.96
N TYR A 331 4.91 6.70 16.66
CA TYR A 331 5.82 7.44 15.79
C TYR A 331 5.04 8.28 14.76
N VAL A 332 5.26 9.59 14.76
CA VAL A 332 4.63 10.52 13.82
C VAL A 332 5.70 11.12 12.90
N ALA A 333 5.55 10.94 11.60
CA ALA A 333 6.41 11.58 10.61
C ALA A 333 5.76 12.85 10.08
N THR A 334 6.53 13.94 10.10
CA THR A 334 6.17 15.20 9.44
C THR A 334 7.00 15.29 8.16
N LEU A 335 6.36 15.00 7.02
CA LEU A 335 6.96 15.18 5.70
C LEU A 335 6.61 16.58 5.21
N ASP A 336 7.55 17.51 5.31
CA ASP A 336 7.33 18.94 5.03
C ASP A 336 8.66 19.63 4.67
N ARG A 337 8.84 20.95 4.76
CA ARG A 337 10.11 21.62 4.44
C ARG A 337 11.21 21.48 5.53
N GLY A 338 11.20 20.36 6.24
CA GLY A 338 12.18 20.06 7.29
C GLY A 338 11.87 20.78 8.61
N ILE A 339 12.73 20.53 9.60
CA ILE A 339 12.60 21.11 10.96
C ILE A 339 13.95 21.65 11.42
N ASP A 340 13.93 22.69 12.25
CA ASP A 340 15.10 23.17 12.96
C ASP A 340 15.31 22.32 14.21
N THR A 341 16.24 21.37 14.14
CA THR A 341 16.51 20.44 15.24
C THR A 341 17.12 21.09 16.48
N ASP A 342 17.61 22.33 16.37
CA ASP A 342 18.21 23.08 17.47
C ASP A 342 17.19 24.01 18.16
N HIS A 343 15.93 24.03 17.71
CA HIS A 343 14.88 24.84 18.32
C HIS A 343 14.65 24.39 19.79
N PRO A 344 14.57 25.30 20.78
CA PRO A 344 14.42 24.94 22.20
C PRO A 344 13.18 24.08 22.50
N ASP A 345 12.16 24.25 21.66
CA ASP A 345 10.88 23.55 21.72
C ASP A 345 10.79 22.31 20.83
N ILE A 346 11.93 21.87 20.27
CA ILE A 346 12.09 20.60 19.58
C ILE A 346 13.09 19.75 20.36
N GLY A 347 12.77 18.46 20.51
CA GLY A 347 13.63 17.52 21.22
C GLY A 347 13.37 17.47 22.72
N GLY A 348 14.36 17.01 23.49
CA GLY A 348 14.15 16.59 24.88
C GLY A 348 13.68 15.14 24.99
N ASN A 349 13.33 14.73 26.21
CA ASN A 349 13.00 13.33 26.49
C ASN A 349 11.50 13.11 26.62
N LEU A 350 11.04 12.00 26.05
CA LEU A 350 9.71 11.45 26.26
C LEU A 350 9.58 10.86 27.67
N THR A 351 8.37 10.47 28.06
CA THR A 351 8.06 9.89 29.37
C THR A 351 8.80 8.58 29.69
N ASP A 352 9.26 7.85 28.67
CA ASP A 352 10.10 6.64 28.80
C ASP A 352 11.61 6.94 28.82
N GLY A 353 12.00 8.22 28.69
CA GLY A 353 13.38 8.69 28.72
C GLY A 353 14.10 8.69 27.36
N THR A 354 13.46 8.28 26.27
CA THR A 354 14.03 8.37 24.92
C THR A 354 13.93 9.79 24.36
N ALA A 355 14.69 10.11 23.31
CA ALA A 355 14.61 11.41 22.66
C ALA A 355 13.31 11.54 21.85
N GLN A 356 12.60 12.68 21.99
CA GLN A 356 11.38 12.98 21.23
C GLN A 356 11.63 12.92 19.72
N LEU A 357 12.66 13.61 19.23
CA LEU A 357 13.07 13.51 17.82
C LEU A 357 13.85 12.21 17.62
N ALA A 358 13.18 11.18 17.10
CA ALA A 358 13.77 9.88 16.87
C ALA A 358 14.76 9.91 15.71
N GLN A 359 14.37 10.57 14.61
CA GLN A 359 15.13 10.67 13.38
C GLN A 359 14.79 11.96 12.63
N CYS A 360 15.76 12.47 11.85
CA CYS A 360 15.53 13.54 10.91
C CYS A 360 16.33 13.33 9.63
N TYR A 361 15.68 13.44 8.47
CA TYR A 361 16.31 13.28 7.16
C TYR A 361 15.93 14.38 6.18
N ASP A 362 16.93 14.88 5.46
CA ASP A 362 16.78 15.87 4.42
C ASP A 362 16.81 15.21 3.04
N PHE A 363 15.63 14.95 2.45
CA PHE A 363 15.53 14.35 1.12
C PHE A 363 15.77 15.34 -0.03
N GLU A 364 15.79 16.64 0.24
CA GLU A 364 16.17 17.64 -0.76
C GLU A 364 17.71 17.72 -0.90
N GLY A 365 18.42 17.82 0.22
CA GLY A 365 19.88 17.84 0.28
C GLY A 365 20.53 16.46 0.19
N LEU A 366 19.72 15.39 0.32
CA LEU A 366 20.14 13.99 0.39
C LEU A 366 21.19 13.76 1.49
N ARG A 367 20.80 14.10 2.73
CA ARG A 367 21.68 14.05 3.91
C ARG A 367 20.87 13.90 5.22
N PRO A 368 21.46 13.33 6.28
CA PRO A 368 20.89 13.45 7.62
C PRO A 368 20.87 14.91 8.09
N CYS A 369 19.84 15.31 8.86
CA CYS A 369 19.73 16.68 9.41
C CYS A 369 20.88 17.02 10.39
N THR A 370 21.53 16.00 10.96
CA THR A 370 22.70 16.19 11.85
C THR A 370 24.00 16.54 11.10
N THR A 371 23.96 16.64 9.76
CA THR A 371 25.14 16.97 8.95
C THR A 371 25.55 18.43 9.20
N PRO A 372 26.84 18.73 9.47
CA PRO A 372 27.29 20.11 9.69
C PRO A 372 26.89 21.05 8.54
N GLY A 373 26.29 22.19 8.87
CA GLY A 373 25.79 23.15 7.87
C GLY A 373 24.41 22.80 7.30
N TYR A 374 23.61 22.00 8.01
CA TYR A 374 22.19 21.84 7.77
C TYR A 374 21.47 23.17 8.05
N THR A 375 20.87 23.77 7.02
CA THR A 375 20.08 25.02 7.09
C THR A 375 18.86 24.91 6.16
N PRO A 376 17.90 24.04 6.50
CA PRO A 376 16.65 23.83 5.77
C PRO A 376 15.75 25.10 5.67
N ASP A 377 14.84 25.15 4.70
CA ASP A 377 13.74 26.14 4.67
C ASP A 377 12.60 25.70 5.60
N THR A 378 12.78 25.83 6.90
CA THR A 378 11.88 25.21 7.88
C THR A 378 10.66 26.04 8.22
N SER A 379 10.43 27.14 7.51
CA SER A 379 9.35 28.10 7.80
C SER A 379 7.96 27.42 7.91
N HIS A 380 7.64 26.56 6.94
CA HIS A 380 6.39 25.80 6.91
C HIS A 380 6.47 24.53 7.79
N GLY A 381 7.57 23.78 7.71
CA GLY A 381 7.73 22.51 8.43
C GLY A 381 7.76 22.66 9.95
N MET A 382 8.31 23.77 10.49
CA MET A 382 8.23 24.10 11.92
C MET A 382 6.78 24.37 12.36
N GLY A 383 5.99 25.02 11.50
CA GLY A 383 4.57 25.26 11.75
C GLY A 383 3.77 23.96 11.85
N VAL A 384 4.09 22.98 11.01
CA VAL A 384 3.46 21.66 11.03
C VAL A 384 3.92 20.84 12.24
N TYR A 385 5.23 20.79 12.50
CA TYR A 385 5.80 20.08 13.64
C TYR A 385 5.27 20.63 14.97
N GLY A 386 5.23 21.95 15.12
CA GLY A 386 4.81 22.60 16.37
C GLY A 386 3.40 22.20 16.80
N ILE A 387 2.45 22.14 15.86
CA ILE A 387 1.07 21.71 16.16
C ILE A 387 1.05 20.27 16.70
N VAL A 388 1.88 19.39 16.15
CA VAL A 388 1.93 17.98 16.57
C VAL A 388 2.64 17.84 17.91
N ALA A 389 3.85 18.38 18.05
CA ALA A 389 4.81 17.92 19.05
C ALA A 389 5.68 18.98 19.71
N ALA A 390 5.36 20.28 19.57
CA ALA A 390 5.93 21.33 20.42
C ALA A 390 5.90 20.91 21.90
N ARG A 391 6.98 21.15 22.65
CA ARG A 391 7.14 20.56 24.00
C ARG A 391 6.21 21.28 24.98
N THR A 392 5.25 20.55 25.52
CA THR A 392 4.34 21.10 26.53
C THR A 392 4.99 21.23 27.92
N ASP A 393 4.53 22.19 28.72
CA ASP A 393 4.92 22.45 30.12
C ASP A 393 6.40 22.80 30.37
N ASN A 394 7.09 23.32 29.36
CA ASN A 394 8.49 23.77 29.46
C ASN A 394 8.66 25.28 29.71
N ALA A 395 7.54 26.01 29.86
CA ALA A 395 7.47 27.47 30.01
C ALA A 395 8.01 28.29 28.82
N ASN A 396 8.07 27.71 27.62
CA ASN A 396 8.42 28.38 26.37
C ASN A 396 7.35 28.12 25.30
N ASP A 397 7.22 29.07 24.37
CA ASP A 397 6.45 28.96 23.13
C ASP A 397 5.03 28.36 23.30
N ILE A 398 4.73 27.29 22.56
CA ILE A 398 3.39 26.68 22.45
C ILE A 398 3.33 25.25 22.99
N ALA A 399 2.12 24.73 23.23
CA ALA A 399 1.90 23.31 23.48
C ALA A 399 1.52 22.57 22.19
N GLY A 400 2.24 21.50 21.86
CA GLY A 400 1.83 20.55 20.83
C GLY A 400 0.70 19.67 21.32
N ILE A 401 -0.09 19.10 20.41
CA ILE A 401 -1.25 18.25 20.75
C ILE A 401 -0.82 16.87 21.30
N ALA A 402 0.24 16.28 20.74
CA ALA A 402 0.75 14.95 21.09
C ALA A 402 2.27 14.93 21.30
N PRO A 403 2.83 15.75 22.20
CA PRO A 403 4.28 15.93 22.35
C PRO A 403 5.00 14.76 23.00
N ASN A 404 4.29 13.83 23.65
CA ASN A 404 4.86 12.62 24.21
C ASN A 404 4.94 11.48 23.19
N THR A 405 5.09 11.79 21.90
CA THR A 405 5.23 10.82 20.80
C THR A 405 6.59 10.97 20.13
N HIS A 406 7.13 9.89 19.57
CA HIS A 406 8.36 9.99 18.78
C HIS A 406 8.09 10.70 17.46
N GLN A 407 8.94 11.65 17.12
CA GLN A 407 8.85 12.44 15.90
C GLN A 407 9.90 12.00 14.89
N ILE A 408 9.49 11.94 13.62
CA ILE A 408 10.35 11.72 12.46
C ILE A 408 10.24 12.97 11.58
N GLY A 409 11.28 13.82 11.61
CA GLY A 409 11.32 15.06 10.82
C GLY A 409 11.84 14.80 9.41
N LEU A 410 11.02 15.00 8.37
CA LEU A 410 11.42 14.72 6.99
C LEU A 410 11.31 15.99 6.16
N GLU A 411 12.45 16.46 5.64
CA GLU A 411 12.46 17.49 4.60
C GLU A 411 12.11 16.83 3.28
N ARG A 412 11.01 17.29 2.70
CA ARG A 412 10.45 16.73 1.49
C ARG A 412 11.27 17.15 0.28
N PRO A 413 11.29 16.32 -0.75
CA PRO A 413 11.53 16.74 -2.14
C PRO A 413 10.86 18.09 -2.51
N LEU A 414 11.61 19.17 -2.85
CA LEU A 414 11.00 20.42 -3.38
C LEU A 414 10.64 20.35 -4.87
N ALA A 415 11.47 19.66 -5.67
CA ALA A 415 11.22 19.40 -7.09
C ALA A 415 11.81 18.05 -7.49
N LEU A 416 11.10 16.96 -7.17
CA LEU A 416 11.55 15.62 -7.56
C LEU A 416 10.42 14.85 -8.25
N GLY A 417 10.79 13.93 -9.15
CA GLY A 417 9.85 13.06 -9.83
C GLY A 417 9.02 12.22 -8.84
N GLY A 418 7.83 11.79 -9.27
CA GLY A 418 6.89 11.03 -8.42
C GLY A 418 7.51 9.78 -7.77
N VAL A 419 8.62 9.28 -8.34
CA VAL A 419 9.45 8.19 -7.82
C VAL A 419 10.10 8.52 -6.46
N ASN A 420 10.78 9.66 -6.32
CA ASN A 420 11.52 9.97 -5.09
C ASN A 420 10.56 10.27 -3.93
N TYR A 421 9.40 10.85 -4.25
CA TYR A 421 8.36 11.09 -3.26
C TYR A 421 7.77 9.77 -2.75
N ALA A 422 7.49 8.82 -3.65
CA ALA A 422 7.06 7.47 -3.27
C ALA A 422 8.09 6.75 -2.40
N ASP A 423 9.38 6.86 -2.76
CA ASP A 423 10.47 6.29 -1.95
C ASP A 423 10.55 6.94 -0.56
N ALA A 424 10.35 8.25 -0.44
CA ALA A 424 10.38 8.94 0.86
C ALA A 424 9.25 8.44 1.80
N LEU A 425 8.04 8.24 1.26
CA LEU A 425 6.93 7.66 2.02
C LEU A 425 7.21 6.21 2.43
N LEU A 426 7.73 5.38 1.52
CA LEU A 426 8.13 4.00 1.82
C LEU A 426 9.20 3.95 2.91
N TRP A 427 10.22 4.79 2.80
CA TRP A 427 11.29 4.88 3.78
C TRP A 427 10.76 5.28 5.16
N ALA A 428 9.90 6.30 5.23
CA ALA A 428 9.27 6.76 6.47
C ALA A 428 8.42 5.67 7.16
N ALA A 429 7.81 4.79 6.36
CA ALA A 429 7.04 3.65 6.85
C ALA A 429 7.87 2.37 7.07
N GLY A 430 9.20 2.46 7.00
CA GLY A 430 10.11 1.35 7.34
C GLY A 430 10.37 0.35 6.21
N PHE A 431 10.15 0.73 4.94
CA PHE A 431 10.40 -0.14 3.79
C PHE A 431 11.66 0.24 3.01
N THR A 432 12.41 -0.77 2.59
CA THR A 432 13.55 -0.61 1.66
C THR A 432 13.06 -0.13 0.30
N THR A 433 13.64 0.93 -0.23
CA THR A 433 13.21 1.54 -1.52
C THR A 433 14.00 1.00 -2.72
N GLY A 434 15.18 0.41 -2.49
CA GLY A 434 16.11 0.02 -3.55
C GLY A 434 16.74 1.21 -4.29
N ASN A 435 16.62 2.43 -3.75
CA ASN A 435 17.20 3.62 -4.34
C ASN A 435 18.69 3.73 -3.98
N THR A 436 19.55 3.63 -4.99
CA THR A 436 21.01 3.65 -4.84
C THR A 436 21.63 5.01 -5.12
N SER A 437 20.82 6.07 -5.16
CA SER A 437 21.31 7.44 -5.39
C SER A 437 22.27 7.84 -4.29
N THR A 438 23.33 8.57 -4.66
CA THR A 438 24.34 9.00 -3.67
C THR A 438 23.68 9.93 -2.66
N GLY A 439 23.71 9.55 -1.38
CA GLY A 439 23.04 10.30 -0.31
C GLY A 439 21.56 9.91 -0.12
N TRP A 440 21.05 8.87 -0.77
CA TRP A 440 19.79 8.24 -0.34
C TRP A 440 20.07 7.31 0.84
N PRO A 441 19.20 7.24 1.87
CA PRO A 441 19.39 6.32 2.98
C PRO A 441 19.21 4.87 2.51
N ALA A 442 20.28 4.07 2.66
CA ALA A 442 20.33 2.70 2.15
C ALA A 442 19.40 1.74 2.91
N GLU A 443 19.26 1.96 4.21
CA GLU A 443 18.41 1.16 5.10
C GLU A 443 17.11 1.90 5.42
N PRO A 444 15.98 1.20 5.58
CA PRO A 444 14.73 1.79 6.01
C PRO A 444 14.83 2.34 7.44
N ILE A 445 13.95 3.26 7.78
CA ILE A 445 13.85 3.73 9.17
C ILE A 445 13.31 2.62 10.08
N ASN A 446 13.86 2.52 11.29
CA ASN A 446 13.35 1.63 12.33
C ASN A 446 13.54 2.31 13.70
N PRO A 447 12.47 2.56 14.47
CA PRO A 447 11.06 2.24 14.17
C PRO A 447 10.43 3.09 13.06
N ALA A 448 9.44 2.50 12.38
CA ALA A 448 8.68 3.11 11.30
C ALA A 448 7.61 4.08 11.80
N ALA A 449 7.21 5.04 10.95
CA ALA A 449 6.09 5.93 11.26
C ALA A 449 4.75 5.18 11.29
N ASP A 450 3.98 5.43 12.35
CA ASP A 450 2.57 5.04 12.43
C ASP A 450 1.69 5.98 11.60
N ILE A 451 2.00 7.28 11.67
CA ILE A 451 1.24 8.34 11.02
C ILE A 451 2.22 9.19 10.21
N ILE A 452 1.85 9.52 8.97
CA ILE A 452 2.59 10.48 8.13
C ILE A 452 1.67 11.68 7.85
N SER A 453 2.06 12.84 8.39
CA SER A 453 1.41 14.13 8.13
C SER A 453 2.04 14.79 6.91
N CYS A 454 1.22 15.07 5.89
CA CYS A 454 1.60 15.67 4.63
C CYS A 454 0.82 16.97 4.40
N SER A 455 1.33 18.10 4.90
CA SER A 455 0.73 19.43 4.71
C SER A 455 1.10 20.07 3.35
N HIS A 456 1.05 19.27 2.30
CA HIS A 456 1.43 19.68 0.96
C HIS A 456 0.81 18.75 -0.09
N GLY A 457 0.95 19.11 -1.36
CA GLY A 457 0.52 18.22 -2.44
C GLY A 457 0.86 18.75 -3.82
N VAL A 458 0.31 18.11 -4.84
CA VAL A 458 0.49 18.52 -6.23
C VAL A 458 -0.84 18.96 -6.81
N ASN A 459 -0.87 20.17 -7.35
CA ASN A 459 -2.03 20.73 -8.03
C ASN A 459 -2.10 20.25 -9.48
N GLY A 460 -3.25 19.85 -9.99
CA GLY A 460 -3.46 19.61 -11.43
C GLY A 460 -2.56 18.54 -12.06
N LEU A 461 -1.94 17.68 -11.25
CA LEU A 461 -1.27 16.47 -11.70
C LEU A 461 -2.25 15.30 -11.55
N ALA A 462 -2.36 14.46 -12.58
CA ALA A 462 -3.10 13.21 -12.48
C ALA A 462 -2.46 12.28 -11.43
N LEU A 463 -3.20 11.33 -10.89
CA LEU A 463 -2.61 10.31 -10.01
C LEU A 463 -1.72 9.38 -10.83
N SER A 464 -0.43 9.28 -10.48
CA SER A 464 0.50 8.31 -11.08
C SER A 464 0.17 6.90 -10.61
N GLY A 465 0.37 5.90 -11.46
CA GLY A 465 0.23 4.50 -11.06
C GLY A 465 1.18 4.12 -9.92
N LEU A 466 2.41 4.64 -9.92
CA LEU A 466 3.38 4.35 -8.85
C LEU A 466 2.93 4.89 -7.48
N MET A 467 2.37 6.10 -7.43
CA MET A 467 1.85 6.66 -6.18
C MET A 467 0.58 5.95 -5.71
N ASP A 468 -0.32 5.55 -6.62
CA ASP A 468 -1.49 4.72 -6.30
C ASP A 468 -1.05 3.39 -5.66
N ASP A 469 -0.09 2.71 -6.28
CA ASP A 469 0.53 1.49 -5.74
C ASP A 469 1.22 1.75 -4.38
N THR A 470 1.90 2.90 -4.21
CA THR A 470 2.60 3.26 -2.96
C THR A 470 1.63 3.54 -1.82
N LEU A 471 0.63 4.40 -2.03
CA LEU A 471 -0.39 4.70 -1.02
C LEU A 471 -1.18 3.43 -0.66
N THR A 472 -1.48 2.58 -1.65
CA THR A 472 -2.10 1.28 -1.41
C THR A 472 -1.18 0.39 -0.58
N PHE A 473 0.08 0.22 -0.97
CA PHE A 473 1.06 -0.59 -0.24
C PHE A 473 1.21 -0.14 1.22
N LEU A 474 1.35 1.16 1.48
CA LEU A 474 1.51 1.71 2.82
C LEU A 474 0.26 1.51 3.69
N SER A 475 -0.93 1.66 3.11
CA SER A 475 -2.20 1.40 3.80
C SER A 475 -2.42 -0.08 4.13
N VAL A 476 -1.63 -0.98 3.54
CA VAL A 476 -1.77 -2.43 3.72
C VAL A 476 -0.67 -2.96 4.63
N TYR A 477 0.58 -2.72 4.28
CA TYR A 477 1.72 -3.35 4.94
C TYR A 477 2.35 -2.48 6.02
N GLY A 478 2.10 -1.16 5.99
CA GLY A 478 2.58 -0.23 7.00
C GLY A 478 2.14 -0.65 8.41
N ARG A 479 2.90 -0.29 9.43
CA ARG A 479 2.63 -0.68 10.83
C ARG A 479 2.40 -2.18 11.01
N GLY A 480 3.13 -3.00 10.24
CA GLY A 480 3.05 -4.45 10.31
C GLY A 480 1.71 -5.05 9.85
N GLY A 481 0.96 -4.38 8.97
CA GLY A 481 -0.35 -4.87 8.49
C GLY A 481 -1.55 -4.02 8.95
N LYS A 482 -1.34 -3.12 9.92
CA LYS A 482 -2.39 -2.17 10.38
C LYS A 482 -2.58 -0.99 9.41
N GLY A 483 -1.62 -0.79 8.51
CA GLY A 483 -1.52 0.30 7.56
C GLY A 483 -1.03 1.60 8.18
N THR A 484 -0.05 2.24 7.55
CA THR A 484 0.41 3.59 7.95
C THR A 484 -0.66 4.61 7.57
N LEU A 485 -1.10 5.43 8.54
CA LEU A 485 -2.12 6.45 8.31
C LEU A 485 -1.48 7.65 7.61
N MET A 486 -1.93 7.96 6.39
CA MET A 486 -1.45 9.10 5.62
C MET A 486 -2.50 10.20 5.58
N ILE A 487 -2.14 11.38 6.07
CA ILE A 487 -3.05 12.52 6.23
C ILE A 487 -2.54 13.67 5.37
N TYR A 488 -3.39 14.15 4.47
CA TYR A 488 -3.06 15.19 3.52
C TYR A 488 -3.95 16.42 3.71
N SER A 489 -3.33 17.60 3.59
CA SER A 489 -4.07 18.86 3.45
C SER A 489 -4.91 18.86 2.15
N ALA A 490 -6.15 19.36 2.21
CA ALA A 490 -6.99 19.50 1.02
C ALA A 490 -6.46 20.55 0.04
N GLY A 491 -5.61 21.47 0.50
CA GLY A 491 -5.00 22.52 -0.29
C GLY A 491 -5.68 23.88 -0.17
N ASN A 492 -4.92 24.95 -0.40
CA ASN A 492 -5.41 26.32 -0.30
C ASN A 492 -5.36 27.06 -1.65
N ASN A 493 -6.46 27.69 -2.04
CA ASN A 493 -6.56 28.48 -3.28
C ASN A 493 -7.39 29.76 -3.05
N ALA A 494 -6.97 30.89 -3.63
CA ALA A 494 -7.72 32.15 -3.57
C ALA A 494 -9.16 32.03 -4.13
N THR A 495 -9.37 31.05 -5.00
CA THR A 495 -10.69 30.53 -5.35
C THR A 495 -10.67 29.03 -5.07
N PRO A 496 -11.38 28.55 -4.03
CA PRO A 496 -11.45 27.15 -3.68
C PRO A 496 -11.73 26.25 -4.88
N GLN A 497 -10.98 25.17 -5.00
CA GLN A 497 -11.10 24.17 -6.04
C GLN A 497 -11.65 22.86 -5.47
N GLN A 498 -12.30 22.09 -6.33
CA GLN A 498 -12.66 20.71 -6.00
C GLN A 498 -11.39 19.83 -6.04
N ILE A 499 -11.12 19.04 -5.00
CA ILE A 499 -9.91 18.22 -4.91
C ILE A 499 -9.90 17.03 -5.89
N THR A 500 -11.07 16.54 -6.32
CA THR A 500 -11.22 15.42 -7.26
C THR A 500 -10.40 15.63 -8.55
N GLY A 501 -9.35 14.82 -8.74
CA GLY A 501 -8.47 14.91 -9.92
C GLY A 501 -7.56 16.15 -9.96
N TYR A 502 -7.60 16.99 -8.93
CA TYR A 502 -6.78 18.20 -8.77
C TYR A 502 -5.72 18.03 -7.69
N ARG A 503 -6.12 17.57 -6.50
CA ARG A 503 -5.26 17.28 -5.33
C ARG A 503 -5.24 15.77 -5.09
N VAL A 504 -4.66 15.05 -6.05
CA VAL A 504 -4.85 13.60 -6.23
C VAL A 504 -4.32 12.73 -5.10
N TRP A 505 -3.34 13.20 -4.32
CA TRP A 505 -2.87 12.47 -3.14
C TRP A 505 -3.80 12.64 -1.96
N ALA A 506 -4.36 13.83 -1.73
CA ALA A 506 -5.39 14.04 -0.72
C ALA A 506 -6.69 13.30 -1.08
N ALA A 507 -7.13 13.42 -2.33
CA ALA A 507 -8.35 12.77 -2.83
C ALA A 507 -8.22 11.24 -2.99
N HIS A 508 -7.09 10.64 -2.60
CA HIS A 508 -6.87 9.21 -2.73
C HIS A 508 -7.73 8.43 -1.71
N PRO A 509 -8.40 7.33 -2.10
CA PRO A 509 -9.28 6.60 -1.18
C PRO A 509 -8.55 5.94 0.00
N ARG A 510 -7.22 5.80 -0.06
CA ARG A 510 -6.36 5.26 1.02
C ARG A 510 -5.70 6.33 1.89
N THR A 511 -6.05 7.60 1.72
CA THR A 511 -5.54 8.71 2.54
C THR A 511 -6.70 9.45 3.21
N LEU A 512 -6.38 10.34 4.14
CA LEU A 512 -7.33 11.28 4.73
C LEU A 512 -7.15 12.67 4.12
N ALA A 513 -8.21 13.24 3.55
CA ALA A 513 -8.20 14.63 3.06
C ALA A 513 -8.81 15.57 4.11
N ILE A 514 -8.03 16.54 4.58
CA ILE A 514 -8.44 17.45 5.65
C ILE A 514 -8.67 18.86 5.11
N SER A 515 -9.91 19.35 5.21
CA SER A 515 -10.26 20.74 4.91
C SER A 515 -10.10 21.64 6.14
N ASN A 516 -10.07 22.96 5.93
CA ASN A 516 -9.81 23.94 6.97
C ASN A 516 -11.04 24.79 7.31
N SER A 517 -11.36 24.89 8.60
CA SER A 517 -12.38 25.79 9.12
C SER A 517 -11.78 27.03 9.81
N ASN A 518 -12.60 28.07 9.96
CA ASN A 518 -12.28 29.27 10.73
C ASN A 518 -12.63 29.08 12.21
N GLN A 519 -12.21 30.02 13.05
CA GLN A 519 -12.87 30.22 14.34
C GLN A 519 -14.37 30.54 14.15
N PRO A 520 -15.23 30.23 15.13
CA PRO A 520 -16.64 30.63 15.08
C PRO A 520 -16.81 32.13 14.81
N ASP A 521 -17.75 32.47 13.93
CA ASP A 521 -18.01 33.86 13.58
C ASP A 521 -18.72 34.63 14.72
N GLY A 522 -19.03 35.93 14.53
CA GLY A 522 -19.74 36.74 15.53
C GLY A 522 -21.13 36.23 15.97
N MET A 523 -21.70 35.25 15.26
CA MET A 523 -22.92 34.51 15.57
C MET A 523 -22.65 33.13 16.18
N GLY A 524 -21.39 32.79 16.45
CA GLY A 524 -20.96 31.51 17.01
C GLY A 524 -20.97 30.33 16.04
N VAL A 525 -21.05 30.56 14.73
CA VAL A 525 -21.03 29.49 13.72
C VAL A 525 -19.62 29.33 13.17
N GLU A 526 -19.07 28.13 13.32
CA GLU A 526 -17.83 27.73 12.65
C GLU A 526 -18.10 27.48 11.17
N ARG A 527 -17.31 28.08 10.28
CA ARG A 527 -17.48 27.98 8.82
C ARG A 527 -16.18 27.62 8.13
N LEU A 528 -16.29 27.06 6.92
CA LEU A 528 -15.16 26.74 6.06
C LEU A 528 -14.32 28.00 5.83
N ASN A 529 -13.00 27.84 5.86
CA ASN A 529 -12.10 28.89 5.42
C ASN A 529 -12.26 29.13 3.91
N ASN A 530 -12.34 30.40 3.52
CA ASN A 530 -12.60 30.80 2.13
C ASN A 530 -11.46 30.47 1.16
N THR A 531 -10.31 29.99 1.66
CA THR A 531 -9.21 29.47 0.84
C THR A 531 -9.17 27.95 0.79
N SER A 532 -9.90 27.24 1.67
CA SER A 532 -9.87 25.78 1.73
C SER A 532 -10.50 25.16 0.48
N ASN A 533 -9.78 24.26 -0.17
CA ASN A 533 -10.36 23.38 -1.16
C ASN A 533 -11.39 22.43 -0.51
N PHE A 534 -12.24 21.85 -1.35
CA PHE A 534 -13.40 21.05 -0.95
C PHE A 534 -13.57 19.86 -1.90
N GLY A 535 -14.45 18.91 -1.58
CA GLY A 535 -14.78 17.83 -2.48
C GLY A 535 -15.45 16.63 -1.81
N PRO A 536 -15.96 15.69 -2.59
CA PRO A 536 -16.57 14.47 -2.07
C PRO A 536 -15.57 13.52 -1.40
N GLU A 537 -14.26 13.75 -1.55
CA GLU A 537 -13.20 12.98 -0.90
C GLU A 537 -12.74 13.59 0.44
N ILE A 538 -13.28 14.75 0.86
CA ILE A 538 -12.97 15.32 2.19
C ILE A 538 -13.44 14.36 3.27
N ASP A 539 -12.55 14.01 4.18
CA ASP A 539 -12.84 13.14 5.30
C ASP A 539 -13.48 13.91 6.45
N ILE A 540 -12.77 14.87 6.98
CA ILE A 540 -13.22 15.77 8.03
C ILE A 540 -12.59 17.14 7.79
N CYS A 541 -13.07 18.14 8.51
CA CYS A 541 -12.41 19.42 8.63
C CYS A 541 -11.78 19.56 10.02
N ALA A 542 -10.76 20.41 10.12
CA ALA A 542 -10.19 20.82 11.39
C ALA A 542 -9.93 22.34 11.36
N GLN A 543 -9.98 22.95 12.53
CA GLN A 543 -9.67 24.38 12.66
C GLN A 543 -8.15 24.55 12.58
N GLY A 544 -7.71 25.24 11.53
CA GLY A 544 -6.30 25.54 11.28
C GLY A 544 -6.06 27.00 10.92
N ASN A 545 -7.06 27.87 10.96
CA ASN A 545 -6.86 29.29 10.63
C ASN A 545 -6.30 30.07 11.83
N GLY A 546 -5.06 30.56 11.72
CA GLY A 546 -4.43 31.38 12.74
C GLY A 546 -4.04 30.61 14.01
N ALA A 547 -3.59 29.36 13.83
CA ALA A 547 -3.11 28.50 14.91
C ALA A 547 -1.69 28.91 15.33
N PRO A 548 -1.43 29.20 16.62
CA PRO A 548 -0.06 29.37 17.12
C PRO A 548 0.80 28.12 16.87
N SER A 549 2.03 28.31 16.41
CA SER A 549 2.99 27.22 16.15
C SER A 549 4.45 27.69 16.26
N LEU A 550 5.41 26.80 16.06
CA LEU A 550 6.85 27.10 16.17
C LEU A 550 7.41 27.80 14.94
N ASN A 551 8.31 28.77 15.16
CA ASN A 551 8.96 29.55 14.12
C ASN A 551 10.40 29.07 13.86
N HIS A 552 10.78 29.00 12.59
CA HIS A 552 12.13 28.65 12.15
C HIS A 552 13.25 29.59 12.61
N THR A 553 12.96 30.82 13.03
CA THR A 553 13.97 31.74 13.57
C THR A 553 14.11 31.69 15.09
N GLY A 554 13.43 30.73 15.73
CA GLY A 554 13.20 30.69 17.18
C GLY A 554 11.92 31.43 17.57
N GLY A 555 11.24 30.92 18.61
CA GLY A 555 10.00 31.50 19.13
C GLY A 555 8.74 31.01 18.39
N GLU A 556 7.67 31.80 18.46
CA GLU A 556 6.35 31.45 17.91
C GLU A 556 6.06 32.10 16.55
N GLN A 557 5.13 31.49 15.80
CA GLN A 557 4.50 32.04 14.60
C GLN A 557 2.99 31.78 14.61
N THR A 558 2.25 32.58 13.85
CA THR A 558 0.86 32.28 13.50
C THR A 558 0.83 31.46 12.22
N PHE A 559 0.45 30.19 12.32
CA PHE A 559 0.36 29.25 11.21
C PHE A 559 -1.10 29.05 10.78
N GLY A 560 -1.33 28.67 9.51
CA GLY A 560 -2.65 28.85 8.91
C GLY A 560 -2.96 27.92 7.75
N GLY A 561 -4.23 27.56 7.60
CA GLY A 561 -4.75 26.89 6.41
C GLY A 561 -4.96 25.39 6.59
N THR A 562 -5.20 24.69 5.48
CA THR A 562 -5.28 23.21 5.49
C THR A 562 -3.98 22.55 5.98
N SER A 563 -2.84 23.26 5.91
CA SER A 563 -1.56 22.85 6.48
C SER A 563 -1.47 22.83 7.99
N ALA A 564 -2.35 23.58 8.69
CA ALA A 564 -2.49 23.51 10.14
C ALA A 564 -3.61 22.54 10.56
N ALA A 565 -4.62 22.37 9.71
CA ALA A 565 -5.70 21.41 9.92
C ALA A 565 -5.21 19.95 9.84
N ALA A 566 -4.40 19.60 8.83
CA ALA A 566 -3.86 18.25 8.67
C ALA A 566 -3.02 17.73 9.87
N PRO A 567 -2.02 18.47 10.39
CA PRO A 567 -1.26 18.04 11.56
C PRO A 567 -2.08 17.99 12.84
N THR A 568 -3.14 18.80 12.95
CA THR A 568 -4.09 18.69 14.07
C THR A 568 -4.76 17.32 14.08
N VAL A 569 -5.22 16.84 12.91
CA VAL A 569 -5.79 15.50 12.77
C VAL A 569 -4.74 14.41 12.98
N ALA A 570 -3.51 14.62 12.51
CA ALA A 570 -2.39 13.70 12.75
C ALA A 570 -2.10 13.51 14.24
N ALA A 571 -2.08 14.61 14.99
CA ALA A 571 -1.86 14.57 16.43
C ALA A 571 -3.04 13.93 17.17
N ALA A 572 -4.28 14.18 16.74
CA ALA A 572 -5.45 13.49 17.29
C ALA A 572 -5.38 11.97 17.06
N ALA A 573 -5.01 11.53 15.86
CA ALA A 573 -4.78 10.11 15.56
C ALA A 573 -3.64 9.52 16.42
N ALA A 574 -2.60 10.29 16.72
CA ALA A 574 -1.51 9.86 17.59
C ALA A 574 -1.99 9.65 19.05
N LEU A 575 -2.86 10.53 19.56
CA LEU A 575 -3.51 10.35 20.86
C LEU A 575 -4.45 9.13 20.87
N MET A 576 -5.17 8.86 19.78
CA MET A 576 -5.99 7.65 19.64
C MET A 576 -5.13 6.37 19.70
N LEU A 577 -4.01 6.34 18.96
CA LEU A 577 -3.06 5.22 19.00
C LEU A 577 -2.35 5.07 20.35
N SER A 578 -2.30 6.13 21.15
CA SER A 578 -1.72 6.08 22.49
C SER A 578 -2.59 5.29 23.47
N VAL A 579 -3.91 5.23 23.24
CA VAL A 579 -4.84 4.45 24.06
C VAL A 579 -5.20 3.10 23.43
N GLU A 580 -5.28 3.02 22.10
CA GLU A 580 -5.54 1.78 21.37
C GLU A 580 -4.53 1.62 20.21
N PRO A 581 -3.36 1.00 20.46
CA PRO A 581 -2.30 0.87 19.46
C PRO A 581 -2.64 -0.12 18.33
N ASP A 582 -3.70 -0.92 18.48
CA ASP A 582 -4.10 -1.92 17.50
C ASP A 582 -5.08 -1.42 16.44
N LEU A 583 -5.54 -0.15 16.54
CA LEU A 583 -6.36 0.47 15.49
C LEU A 583 -5.65 0.43 14.13
N THR A 584 -6.37 -0.05 13.12
CA THR A 584 -5.93 0.07 11.72
C THR A 584 -6.12 1.50 11.23
N TRP A 585 -5.49 1.84 10.10
CA TRP A 585 -5.73 3.16 9.47
C TRP A 585 -7.20 3.41 9.13
N VAL A 586 -7.99 2.35 8.86
CA VAL A 586 -9.43 2.47 8.62
C VAL A 586 -10.19 2.72 9.91
N ASP A 587 -9.84 2.03 11.01
CA ASP A 587 -10.49 2.27 12.30
C ASP A 587 -10.22 3.71 12.77
N LEU A 588 -8.98 4.19 12.63
CA LEU A 588 -8.63 5.59 12.89
C LEU A 588 -9.50 6.54 12.04
N ARG A 589 -9.58 6.28 10.73
CA ARG A 589 -10.38 7.10 9.80
C ARG A 589 -11.86 7.13 10.20
N ASP A 590 -12.44 5.97 10.47
CA ASP A 590 -13.87 5.86 10.75
C ASP A 590 -14.22 6.39 12.12
N LEU A 591 -13.38 6.18 13.15
CA LEU A 591 -13.54 6.83 14.45
C LEU A 591 -13.49 8.36 14.30
N LEU A 592 -12.48 8.90 13.61
CA LEU A 592 -12.37 10.34 13.35
C LEU A 592 -13.60 10.92 12.63
N ARG A 593 -14.17 10.18 11.67
CA ARG A 593 -15.39 10.58 10.96
C ARG A 593 -16.64 10.48 11.83
N ASN A 594 -16.79 9.39 12.57
CA ASN A 594 -17.98 9.10 13.36
C ASN A 594 -18.10 10.00 14.59
N THR A 595 -16.97 10.53 15.07
CA THR A 595 -16.93 11.47 16.20
C THR A 595 -16.86 12.93 15.76
N ALA A 596 -16.78 13.20 14.46
CA ALA A 596 -16.75 14.55 13.93
C ALA A 596 -18.08 15.28 14.20
N VAL A 597 -17.99 16.58 14.47
CA VAL A 597 -19.14 17.42 14.80
C VAL A 597 -19.63 18.17 13.57
N VAL A 598 -20.93 18.06 13.31
CA VAL A 598 -21.61 18.84 12.27
C VAL A 598 -21.55 20.33 12.61
N ILE A 599 -20.80 21.10 11.81
CA ILE A 599 -20.73 22.57 11.88
C ILE A 599 -21.44 23.20 10.69
N ASP A 600 -21.82 24.48 10.79
CA ASP A 600 -22.52 25.21 9.72
C ASP A 600 -23.77 24.46 9.19
N GLY A 601 -24.54 23.85 10.10
CA GLY A 601 -25.65 22.94 9.73
C GLY A 601 -26.78 23.57 8.91
N ALA A 602 -26.85 24.89 8.86
CA ALA A 602 -27.82 25.64 8.06
C ALA A 602 -27.30 26.01 6.65
N ASN A 603 -26.10 25.56 6.28
CA ASN A 603 -25.53 25.85 4.97
C ASN A 603 -26.42 25.31 3.83
N ALA A 604 -26.80 26.22 2.93
CA ALA A 604 -27.65 25.93 1.78
C ALA A 604 -26.86 25.96 0.45
N ASP A 605 -25.54 26.14 0.50
CA ASP A 605 -24.69 26.03 -0.68
C ASP A 605 -24.79 24.61 -1.26
N PRO A 606 -25.02 24.42 -2.58
CA PRO A 606 -25.22 23.10 -3.16
C PRO A 606 -24.07 22.10 -2.91
N VAL A 607 -22.83 22.57 -2.75
CA VAL A 607 -21.67 21.75 -2.42
C VAL A 607 -21.30 21.81 -0.92
N GLY A 608 -21.67 22.87 -0.22
CA GLY A 608 -21.43 23.01 1.22
C GLY A 608 -22.51 22.43 2.14
N GLN A 609 -23.73 22.20 1.63
CA GLN A 609 -24.87 21.71 2.40
C GLN A 609 -24.67 20.27 2.89
N TRP A 610 -25.29 19.97 4.02
CA TRP A 610 -25.30 18.64 4.61
C TRP A 610 -26.32 17.73 3.91
N SER A 611 -25.88 16.56 3.47
CA SER A 611 -26.72 15.52 2.88
C SER A 611 -26.30 14.15 3.42
N GLY A 612 -27.22 13.46 4.10
CA GLY A 612 -26.94 12.15 4.68
C GLY A 612 -25.81 12.11 5.72
N GLY A 613 -25.57 13.22 6.43
CA GLY A 613 -24.48 13.34 7.41
C GLY A 613 -23.12 13.70 6.81
N PHE A 614 -23.08 14.13 5.55
CA PHE A 614 -21.84 14.50 4.85
C PHE A 614 -21.98 15.85 4.13
N SER A 615 -20.90 16.62 4.04
CA SER A 615 -20.77 17.86 3.27
C SER A 615 -19.47 17.84 2.47
N TRP A 616 -19.44 18.38 1.24
CA TRP A 616 -18.18 18.42 0.49
C TRP A 616 -17.21 19.46 1.07
N TRP A 617 -17.69 20.39 1.89
CA TRP A 617 -16.85 21.36 2.58
C TRP A 617 -16.24 20.78 3.85
N TYR A 618 -17.04 20.04 4.61
CA TYR A 618 -16.69 19.62 5.97
C TYR A 618 -16.42 18.12 6.12
N GLY A 619 -16.59 17.35 5.05
CA GLY A 619 -16.59 15.89 5.13
C GLY A 619 -17.71 15.41 6.07
N PHE A 620 -17.33 14.61 7.06
CA PHE A 620 -18.21 14.16 8.13
C PHE A 620 -18.36 15.18 9.29
N GLY A 621 -17.55 16.26 9.31
CA GLY A 621 -17.63 17.32 10.32
C GLY A 621 -16.29 17.84 10.79
N ARG A 622 -16.33 18.73 11.78
CA ARG A 622 -15.16 19.26 12.48
C ARG A 622 -14.64 18.26 13.50
N LEU A 623 -13.35 17.99 13.45
CA LEU A 623 -12.61 17.16 14.39
C LEU A 623 -13.01 17.42 15.85
N ASP A 624 -13.27 16.34 16.59
CA ASP A 624 -13.43 16.34 18.04
C ASP A 624 -12.40 15.39 18.64
N VAL A 625 -11.32 15.93 19.19
CA VAL A 625 -10.19 15.11 19.66
C VAL A 625 -10.60 14.26 20.85
N ASN A 626 -11.35 14.82 21.80
CA ASN A 626 -11.83 14.08 22.97
C ASN A 626 -12.77 12.93 22.57
N ALA A 627 -13.77 13.20 21.72
CA ALA A 627 -14.68 12.15 21.29
C ALA A 627 -13.96 11.06 20.47
N ALA A 628 -12.98 11.43 19.64
CA ALA A 628 -12.17 10.47 18.88
C ALA A 628 -11.34 9.56 19.80
N VAL A 629 -10.68 10.12 20.82
CA VAL A 629 -9.90 9.36 21.82
C VAL A 629 -10.79 8.48 22.68
N GLN A 630 -11.96 8.96 23.11
CA GLN A 630 -12.94 8.13 23.82
C GLN A 630 -13.46 6.99 22.95
N GLY A 631 -13.71 7.25 21.67
CA GLY A 631 -14.10 6.25 20.68
C GLY A 631 -13.01 5.18 20.49
N ALA A 632 -11.74 5.58 20.44
CA ALA A 632 -10.60 4.67 20.41
C ALA A 632 -10.53 3.80 21.68
N ASN A 633 -10.65 4.40 22.86
CA ASN A 633 -10.64 3.66 24.14
C ASN A 633 -11.83 2.68 24.29
N ALA A 634 -12.97 3.02 23.68
CA ALA A 634 -14.17 2.18 23.69
C ALA A 634 -14.26 1.24 22.47
N PHE A 635 -13.25 1.22 21.61
CA PHE A 635 -13.24 0.41 20.39
C PHE A 635 -13.31 -1.08 20.75
N ASP A 636 -14.31 -1.76 20.19
CA ASP A 636 -14.47 -3.22 20.31
C ASP A 636 -14.40 -3.84 18.91
N PRO A 637 -13.33 -4.60 18.60
CA PRO A 637 -13.18 -5.28 17.31
C PRO A 637 -14.30 -6.28 17.02
N GLY A 638 -15.12 -6.69 17.99
CA GLY A 638 -16.24 -7.60 17.79
C GLY A 638 -17.46 -7.01 17.05
N THR A 639 -17.56 -5.68 16.91
CA THR A 639 -18.73 -5.03 16.30
C THR A 639 -18.83 -5.26 14.79
N VAL A 640 -17.71 -5.24 14.07
CA VAL A 640 -17.58 -5.68 12.67
C VAL A 640 -16.51 -6.76 12.67
N ASN A 641 -16.79 -7.95 12.15
CA ASN A 641 -15.81 -9.06 12.15
C ASN A 641 -15.86 -9.77 10.80
N LEU A 642 -14.93 -9.46 9.90
CA LEU A 642 -14.84 -10.09 8.59
C LEU A 642 -13.94 -11.32 8.65
N VAL A 643 -14.56 -12.48 8.48
CA VAL A 643 -13.95 -13.79 8.70
C VAL A 643 -13.70 -14.50 7.38
N VAL A 644 -12.50 -15.07 7.26
CA VAL A 644 -12.17 -16.15 6.33
C VAL A 644 -11.70 -17.31 7.18
N ARG A 645 -12.42 -18.43 7.16
CA ARG A 645 -12.15 -19.50 8.13
C ARG A 645 -10.89 -20.29 7.81
N ASP A 646 -10.17 -20.70 8.85
CA ASP A 646 -9.07 -21.66 8.75
C ASP A 646 -9.57 -23.10 8.58
N ASN A 647 -10.65 -23.45 9.26
CA ASN A 647 -11.25 -24.78 9.20
C ASN A 647 -12.76 -24.71 9.46
N LEU A 648 -13.48 -25.82 9.33
CA LEU A 648 -14.95 -25.81 9.48
C LEU A 648 -15.44 -25.52 10.91
N ALA A 649 -14.59 -25.69 11.93
CA ALA A 649 -14.90 -25.39 13.32
C ALA A 649 -14.61 -23.93 13.69
N ASP A 650 -13.89 -23.20 12.83
CA ASP A 650 -13.66 -21.78 12.99
C ASP A 650 -14.98 -21.01 12.84
N ASP A 651 -15.36 -20.33 13.91
CA ASP A 651 -16.57 -19.52 14.04
C ASP A 651 -16.29 -18.03 13.94
N GLY A 652 -15.04 -17.63 13.65
CA GLY A 652 -14.60 -16.25 13.65
C GLY A 652 -14.31 -15.69 15.04
N SER A 653 -14.15 -16.55 16.05
CA SER A 653 -13.66 -16.13 17.37
C SER A 653 -12.13 -15.96 17.38
N LEU A 654 -11.63 -15.14 18.30
CA LEU A 654 -10.20 -14.86 18.47
C LEU A 654 -9.40 -16.03 19.07
N VAL A 655 -10.03 -17.18 19.30
CA VAL A 655 -9.39 -18.37 19.86
C VAL A 655 -9.07 -19.32 18.72
N PRO A 656 -7.79 -19.65 18.46
CA PRO A 656 -7.41 -20.57 17.40
C PRO A 656 -8.13 -21.90 17.54
N THR A 657 -8.91 -22.28 16.53
CA THR A 657 -9.66 -23.52 16.55
C THR A 657 -8.77 -24.70 16.12
N GLY A 658 -8.77 -25.77 16.92
CA GLY A 658 -8.02 -26.97 16.58
C GLY A 658 -8.55 -27.61 15.28
N GLY A 659 -7.68 -27.87 14.31
CA GLY A 659 -8.11 -28.42 13.02
C GLY A 659 -7.03 -28.40 11.94
N THR A 660 -7.42 -28.74 10.71
CA THR A 660 -6.52 -28.67 9.54
C THR A 660 -6.57 -27.27 8.92
N PHE A 661 -5.92 -26.30 9.55
CA PHE A 661 -5.92 -24.89 9.11
C PHE A 661 -5.31 -24.71 7.71
N TRP A 662 -4.39 -25.59 7.29
CA TRP A 662 -3.82 -25.61 5.94
C TRP A 662 -4.81 -26.06 4.83
N ARG A 663 -6.09 -26.22 5.17
CA ARG A 663 -7.19 -26.60 4.27
C ARG A 663 -8.42 -25.71 4.50
N SER A 664 -8.22 -24.40 4.53
CA SER A 664 -9.32 -23.44 4.66
C SER A 664 -10.53 -23.82 3.79
N PRO A 665 -11.75 -23.89 4.37
CA PRO A 665 -12.98 -24.12 3.61
C PRO A 665 -13.44 -22.86 2.86
N ASP A 666 -12.83 -21.71 3.16
CA ASP A 666 -13.16 -20.42 2.59
C ASP A 666 -12.11 -19.93 1.57
N LEU A 667 -11.11 -20.76 1.25
CA LEU A 667 -10.14 -20.56 0.19
C LEU A 667 -10.00 -21.85 -0.62
N TRP A 668 -10.22 -21.85 -1.93
CA TRP A 668 -10.08 -23.05 -2.77
C TRP A 668 -9.76 -22.76 -4.23
N VAL A 669 -9.29 -23.78 -4.93
CA VAL A 669 -8.89 -23.73 -6.34
C VAL A 669 -9.90 -24.45 -7.23
N ARG A 670 -10.16 -23.90 -8.42
CA ARG A 670 -10.96 -24.47 -9.51
C ARG A 670 -10.20 -24.32 -10.84
N GLN A 671 -10.35 -25.28 -11.74
CA GLN A 671 -9.82 -25.21 -13.11
C GLN A 671 -10.83 -24.55 -14.06
N ASP A 672 -12.13 -24.70 -13.76
CA ASP A 672 -13.21 -24.14 -14.56
C ASP A 672 -13.45 -22.65 -14.24
N ASN A 673 -13.87 -21.88 -15.25
CA ASN A 673 -14.30 -20.49 -15.05
C ASN A 673 -15.54 -20.44 -14.14
N PRO A 674 -15.50 -19.70 -13.01
CA PRO A 674 -16.59 -19.62 -12.03
C PRO A 674 -17.94 -19.21 -12.63
N ALA A 675 -17.95 -18.37 -13.67
CA ALA A 675 -19.19 -17.94 -14.32
C ALA A 675 -19.92 -19.07 -15.07
N THR A 676 -19.23 -20.17 -15.37
CA THR A 676 -19.73 -21.32 -16.13
C THR A 676 -19.50 -22.65 -15.42
N ASP A 677 -18.98 -22.63 -14.19
CA ASP A 677 -18.62 -23.83 -13.43
C ASP A 677 -19.87 -24.67 -13.14
N PRO A 678 -19.95 -25.92 -13.64
CA PRO A 678 -21.13 -26.77 -13.47
C PRO A 678 -21.35 -27.22 -12.03
N ILE A 679 -20.36 -27.10 -11.14
CA ILE A 679 -20.45 -27.53 -9.74
C ILE A 679 -21.11 -26.46 -8.86
N GLY A 680 -20.95 -25.17 -9.21
CA GLY A 680 -21.50 -24.04 -8.45
C GLY A 680 -20.85 -23.80 -7.09
N ASP A 681 -21.46 -22.90 -6.30
CA ASP A 681 -20.90 -22.44 -5.02
C ASP A 681 -21.29 -23.36 -3.84
N PRO A 682 -20.33 -23.74 -2.98
CA PRO A 682 -20.63 -24.56 -1.81
C PRO A 682 -21.42 -23.78 -0.76
N ALA A 683 -22.24 -24.48 0.03
CA ALA A 683 -22.85 -23.90 1.23
C ALA A 683 -21.79 -23.51 2.27
N TYR A 684 -22.08 -22.53 3.14
CA TYR A 684 -21.12 -22.05 4.14
C TYR A 684 -20.62 -23.16 5.08
N GLY A 685 -21.48 -24.09 5.49
CA GLY A 685 -21.11 -25.21 6.37
C GLY A 685 -20.44 -26.40 5.69
N ALA A 686 -20.09 -26.31 4.39
CA ALA A 686 -19.56 -27.43 3.62
C ALA A 686 -18.15 -27.14 3.09
N ASN A 687 -17.32 -28.19 3.00
CA ASN A 687 -16.02 -28.11 2.33
C ASN A 687 -16.21 -27.82 0.83
N PRO A 688 -15.38 -26.94 0.24
CA PRO A 688 -15.50 -26.58 -1.16
C PRO A 688 -15.00 -27.68 -2.09
N PRO A 689 -15.47 -27.72 -3.36
CA PRO A 689 -15.04 -28.68 -4.38
C PRO A 689 -13.66 -28.32 -4.96
N ASN A 690 -12.64 -28.29 -4.09
CA ASN A 690 -11.28 -27.93 -4.45
C ASN A 690 -10.66 -28.90 -5.47
N GLN A 691 -9.95 -28.36 -6.46
CA GLN A 691 -9.16 -29.10 -7.44
C GLN A 691 -7.66 -28.78 -7.31
N PRO A 692 -6.76 -29.68 -7.75
CA PRO A 692 -5.39 -29.31 -8.06
C PRO A 692 -5.36 -28.23 -9.15
N ALA A 693 -4.43 -27.29 -9.05
CA ALA A 693 -4.17 -26.36 -10.14
C ALA A 693 -3.55 -27.11 -11.32
N ASP A 694 -3.96 -26.85 -12.55
CA ASP A 694 -3.31 -27.39 -13.74
C ASP A 694 -2.17 -26.44 -14.18
N ALA A 695 -0.93 -26.93 -14.22
CA ALA A 695 0.22 -26.13 -14.63
C ALA A 695 0.18 -25.68 -16.10
N GLY A 696 -0.61 -26.36 -16.95
CA GLY A 696 -0.73 -26.07 -18.37
C GLY A 696 -1.83 -25.08 -18.74
N THR A 697 -2.72 -24.71 -17.80
CA THR A 697 -3.90 -23.89 -18.10
C THR A 697 -4.15 -22.81 -17.05
N ASP A 698 -5.02 -21.86 -17.39
CA ASP A 698 -5.52 -20.90 -16.41
C ASP A 698 -6.38 -21.63 -15.37
N ASN A 699 -6.24 -21.20 -14.11
CA ASN A 699 -6.97 -21.67 -12.95
C ASN A 699 -7.71 -20.50 -12.30
N TRP A 700 -8.45 -20.79 -11.23
CA TRP A 700 -9.19 -19.80 -10.45
C TRP A 700 -9.03 -20.08 -8.96
N VAL A 701 -8.75 -19.03 -8.19
CA VAL A 701 -8.78 -19.06 -6.73
C VAL A 701 -10.05 -18.38 -6.26
N ARG A 702 -10.79 -19.02 -5.37
CA ARG A 702 -12.07 -18.52 -4.87
C ARG A 702 -11.94 -18.31 -3.36
N VAL A 703 -12.39 -17.14 -2.90
CA VAL A 703 -12.33 -16.73 -1.49
C VAL A 703 -13.71 -16.41 -0.99
N ARG A 704 -14.09 -16.97 0.15
CA ARG A 704 -15.34 -16.67 0.84
C ARG A 704 -15.07 -15.79 2.05
N VAL A 705 -15.82 -14.71 2.20
CA VAL A 705 -15.77 -13.81 3.37
C VAL A 705 -17.14 -13.75 4.02
N ARG A 706 -17.18 -13.86 5.35
CA ARG A 706 -18.39 -13.69 6.16
C ARG A 706 -18.22 -12.53 7.13
N ASN A 707 -19.25 -11.70 7.29
CA ASN A 707 -19.31 -10.79 8.43
C ASN A 707 -19.95 -11.53 9.62
N ALA A 708 -19.14 -11.93 10.61
CA ALA A 708 -19.57 -12.55 11.85
C ALA A 708 -19.93 -11.52 12.95
N GLY A 709 -19.68 -10.23 12.71
CA GLY A 709 -19.99 -9.14 13.63
C GLY A 709 -21.47 -8.75 13.66
N SER A 710 -21.79 -7.82 14.54
CA SER A 710 -23.15 -7.29 14.75
C SER A 710 -23.50 -6.05 13.92
N ALA A 711 -22.53 -5.42 13.27
CA ALA A 711 -22.69 -4.23 12.43
C ALA A 711 -22.27 -4.49 10.97
N ASN A 712 -22.73 -3.64 10.05
CA ASN A 712 -22.31 -3.70 8.65
C ASN A 712 -20.83 -3.32 8.52
N SER A 713 -20.07 -4.01 7.68
CA SER A 713 -18.70 -3.61 7.40
C SER A 713 -18.65 -2.35 6.53
N ALA A 714 -17.58 -1.57 6.68
CA ALA A 714 -17.16 -0.60 5.68
C ALA A 714 -16.61 -1.31 4.42
N ASN A 715 -16.01 -0.53 3.51
CA ASN A 715 -15.29 -1.08 2.36
C ASN A 715 -14.15 -1.99 2.85
N ALA A 716 -14.16 -3.25 2.43
CA ALA A 716 -13.09 -4.20 2.66
C ALA A 716 -12.45 -4.62 1.33
N PHE A 717 -11.24 -5.14 1.38
CA PHE A 717 -10.48 -5.64 0.25
C PHE A 717 -9.98 -7.03 0.58
N VAL A 718 -10.18 -7.94 -0.36
CA VAL A 718 -9.73 -9.31 -0.27
C VAL A 718 -8.56 -9.49 -1.21
N ARG A 719 -7.43 -9.94 -0.67
CA ARG A 719 -6.22 -10.23 -1.42
C ARG A 719 -5.93 -11.72 -1.38
N VAL A 720 -5.40 -12.22 -2.49
CA VAL A 720 -4.92 -13.60 -2.58
C VAL A 720 -3.45 -13.58 -2.92
N TYR A 721 -2.66 -14.23 -2.08
CA TYR A 721 -1.23 -14.39 -2.27
C TYR A 721 -0.87 -15.84 -2.56
N LEU A 722 0.18 -16.04 -3.35
CA LEU A 722 0.83 -17.32 -3.57
C LEU A 722 2.30 -17.18 -3.12
N THR A 723 2.75 -18.02 -2.19
CA THR A 723 4.14 -17.98 -1.72
C THR A 723 4.90 -19.25 -2.07
N HIS A 724 6.17 -19.07 -2.48
CA HIS A 724 7.06 -20.11 -2.96
C HIS A 724 7.90 -20.76 -1.85
N PHE A 725 7.87 -20.20 -0.65
CA PHE A 725 8.65 -20.64 0.52
C PHE A 725 8.08 -20.00 1.79
N ALA A 726 6.85 -20.34 2.19
CA ALA A 726 6.47 -20.02 3.57
C ALA A 726 7.27 -20.92 4.51
N GLY A 727 7.85 -20.36 5.59
CA GLY A 727 8.09 -21.17 6.77
C GLY A 727 6.79 -21.89 7.11
N THR A 728 6.83 -23.15 7.57
CA THR A 728 5.59 -23.89 7.85
C THR A 728 4.69 -23.15 8.83
N GLN A 729 5.22 -22.20 9.59
CA GLN A 729 4.52 -21.38 10.57
C GLN A 729 3.61 -20.28 9.96
N PHE A 730 3.87 -19.84 8.73
CA PHE A 730 3.05 -18.84 8.03
C PHE A 730 2.81 -17.56 8.86
N VAL A 731 3.89 -16.84 9.16
CA VAL A 731 3.85 -15.61 9.97
C VAL A 731 3.48 -14.41 9.09
N TYR A 732 2.39 -13.73 9.39
CA TYR A 732 1.96 -12.52 8.65
C TYR A 732 2.50 -11.23 9.32
N PRO A 733 2.78 -10.15 8.56
CA PRO A 733 2.90 -10.10 7.10
C PRO A 733 4.23 -10.66 6.60
N GLY A 734 5.20 -10.92 7.49
CA GLY A 734 6.61 -11.19 7.16
C GLY A 734 6.81 -12.26 6.08
N ASP A 735 6.14 -13.42 6.21
CA ASP A 735 6.27 -14.52 5.26
C ASP A 735 5.59 -14.24 3.90
N TYR A 736 4.79 -13.18 3.83
CA TYR A 736 3.90 -12.85 2.73
C TYR A 736 4.13 -11.45 2.15
N ILE A 737 5.19 -10.74 2.58
CA ILE A 737 5.63 -9.52 1.92
C ILE A 737 6.10 -9.90 0.51
N PRO A 738 5.54 -9.29 -0.56
CA PRO A 738 6.00 -9.56 -1.91
C PRO A 738 7.49 -9.27 -2.04
N SER A 739 8.29 -10.30 -2.31
CA SER A 739 9.76 -10.22 -2.37
C SER A 739 10.31 -10.34 -3.80
N ILE A 740 9.45 -10.71 -4.76
CA ILE A 740 9.75 -10.85 -6.19
C ILE A 740 8.51 -10.50 -7.02
N ASN A 741 8.71 -10.02 -8.26
CA ASN A 741 7.61 -9.68 -9.14
C ASN A 741 7.02 -10.94 -9.79
N SER A 742 5.74 -10.88 -10.17
CA SER A 742 5.06 -11.91 -10.95
C SER A 742 5.85 -12.29 -12.21
N GLY A 743 6.28 -13.55 -12.30
CA GLY A 743 7.08 -14.08 -13.40
C GLY A 743 8.60 -13.85 -13.31
N ASP A 744 9.13 -13.26 -12.24
CA ASP A 744 10.59 -13.18 -12.02
C ASP A 744 11.22 -14.59 -11.89
N PRO A 745 12.46 -14.82 -12.39
CA PRO A 745 13.20 -16.03 -12.08
C PRO A 745 13.31 -16.15 -10.57
N ILE A 746 12.93 -17.32 -10.05
CA ILE A 746 13.01 -17.60 -8.62
C ILE A 746 14.48 -17.37 -8.22
N PRO A 747 14.78 -16.42 -7.31
CA PRO A 747 16.12 -16.30 -6.79
C PRO A 747 16.48 -17.65 -6.18
N SER A 748 17.78 -17.95 -6.06
CA SER A 748 18.34 -19.17 -5.44
C SER A 748 17.32 -19.92 -4.55
N PRO A 749 17.21 -21.28 -4.61
CA PRO A 749 16.20 -22.12 -3.94
C PRO A 749 16.10 -22.05 -2.39
N LEU A 750 16.67 -21.00 -1.80
CA LEU A 750 16.74 -20.65 -0.40
C LEU A 750 16.30 -19.18 -0.14
N VAL A 751 15.59 -18.53 -1.08
CA VAL A 751 15.07 -17.15 -0.93
C VAL A 751 13.55 -17.15 -0.99
N GLN A 752 12.90 -16.53 -0.01
CA GLN A 752 11.45 -16.41 0.08
C GLN A 752 10.86 -15.59 -1.07
N GLY A 753 9.74 -16.05 -1.64
CA GLY A 753 9.11 -15.47 -2.84
C GLY A 753 7.58 -15.43 -2.74
N THR A 754 6.97 -14.27 -2.48
CA THR A 754 5.51 -14.12 -2.40
C THR A 754 4.96 -13.26 -3.55
N TYR A 755 3.86 -13.71 -4.16
CA TYR A 755 3.18 -13.09 -5.30
C TYR A 755 1.74 -12.72 -4.92
N LEU A 756 1.25 -11.55 -5.36
CA LEU A 756 -0.16 -11.20 -5.30
C LEU A 756 -0.88 -11.73 -6.56
N LEU A 757 -1.83 -12.65 -6.40
CA LEU A 757 -2.67 -13.14 -7.49
C LEU A 757 -3.78 -12.14 -7.86
N GLY A 758 -4.25 -11.35 -6.88
CA GLY A 758 -5.17 -10.25 -7.14
C GLY A 758 -5.78 -9.65 -5.87
N GLU A 759 -6.41 -8.49 -6.04
CA GLU A 759 -7.17 -7.77 -5.01
C GLU A 759 -8.58 -7.48 -5.54
N GLN A 760 -9.60 -7.67 -4.70
CA GLN A 760 -10.99 -7.29 -5.00
C GLN A 760 -11.65 -6.62 -3.81
N ALA A 761 -12.47 -5.60 -4.06
CA ALA A 761 -13.18 -4.86 -3.03
C ALA A 761 -14.57 -5.46 -2.71
N ILE A 762 -14.96 -5.42 -1.44
CA ILE A 762 -16.29 -5.61 -0.89
C ILE A 762 -16.75 -4.25 -0.38
N ALA A 763 -17.73 -3.61 -1.00
CA ALA A 763 -18.12 -2.25 -0.61
C ALA A 763 -18.73 -2.15 0.80
N SER A 764 -19.53 -3.15 1.17
CA SER A 764 -20.06 -3.33 2.51
C SER A 764 -20.61 -4.74 2.59
N LEU A 765 -20.40 -5.41 3.72
CA LEU A 765 -20.97 -6.71 4.01
C LEU A 765 -21.86 -6.58 5.24
N ALA A 766 -23.16 -6.81 5.07
CA ALA A 766 -24.11 -6.72 6.16
C ALA A 766 -23.80 -7.74 7.27
N ALA A 767 -24.15 -7.42 8.52
CA ALA A 767 -23.99 -8.34 9.65
C ALA A 767 -24.60 -9.72 9.34
N GLY A 768 -23.83 -10.80 9.53
CA GLY A 768 -24.22 -12.17 9.24
C GLY A 768 -24.20 -12.58 7.76
N ALA A 769 -23.92 -11.67 6.83
CA ALA A 769 -23.87 -11.95 5.40
C ALA A 769 -22.55 -12.62 4.97
N THR A 770 -22.56 -13.23 3.79
CA THR A 770 -21.42 -13.94 3.23
C THR A 770 -21.33 -13.68 1.73
N THR A 771 -20.11 -13.50 1.22
CA THR A 771 -19.84 -13.28 -0.21
C THR A 771 -18.69 -14.18 -0.67
N ILE A 772 -18.64 -14.47 -1.98
CA ILE A 772 -17.56 -15.23 -2.63
C ILE A 772 -16.95 -14.33 -3.72
N LEU A 773 -15.63 -14.26 -3.75
CA LEU A 773 -14.85 -13.51 -4.73
C LEU A 773 -13.99 -14.47 -5.55
N ASP A 774 -13.89 -14.19 -6.86
CA ASP A 774 -13.26 -15.07 -7.84
C ASP A 774 -12.02 -14.42 -8.44
N PHE A 775 -10.85 -14.99 -8.20
CA PHE A 775 -9.55 -14.48 -8.64
C PHE A 775 -9.00 -15.36 -9.77
N PRO A 776 -8.71 -14.79 -10.96
CA PRO A 776 -8.07 -15.55 -12.03
C PRO A 776 -6.61 -15.87 -11.63
N TRP A 777 -6.19 -17.11 -11.86
CA TRP A 777 -4.83 -17.59 -11.66
C TRP A 777 -4.25 -18.07 -13.00
N PRO A 778 -3.57 -17.18 -13.75
CA PRO A 778 -3.05 -17.52 -15.08
C PRO A 778 -2.03 -18.65 -15.06
N ALA A 779 -2.00 -19.48 -16.12
CA ALA A 779 -1.08 -20.62 -16.26
C ALA A 779 0.39 -20.22 -16.03
N ALA A 780 0.79 -19.03 -16.52
CA ALA A 780 2.15 -18.51 -16.40
C ALA A 780 2.58 -18.21 -14.96
N LEU A 781 1.61 -18.04 -14.04
CA LEU A 781 1.84 -17.81 -12.62
C LEU A 781 1.63 -19.08 -11.79
N VAL A 782 1.35 -20.22 -12.44
CA VAL A 782 1.33 -21.51 -11.76
C VAL A 782 2.78 -21.93 -11.51
N PRO A 783 3.15 -22.24 -10.26
CA PRO A 783 4.40 -22.85 -9.85
C PRO A 783 5.03 -23.82 -10.85
N PRO A 784 6.33 -23.70 -11.21
CA PRO A 784 7.01 -24.76 -11.94
C PRO A 784 7.23 -25.98 -11.03
N GLU A 785 7.34 -27.19 -11.60
CA GLU A 785 7.50 -28.42 -10.81
C GLU A 785 8.76 -28.44 -9.94
N PHE A 786 9.85 -27.85 -10.45
CA PHE A 786 11.15 -27.85 -9.79
C PHE A 786 11.68 -26.44 -9.55
N VAL A 787 12.20 -26.22 -8.34
CA VAL A 787 12.93 -25.01 -7.95
C VAL A 787 14.25 -25.45 -7.33
N GLY A 788 15.37 -25.00 -7.91
CA GLY A 788 16.71 -25.42 -7.49
C GLY A 788 16.97 -26.93 -7.51
N GLY A 789 16.29 -27.66 -8.41
CA GLY A 789 16.40 -29.13 -8.51
C GLY A 789 15.60 -29.90 -7.45
N THR A 790 14.67 -29.24 -6.75
CA THR A 790 13.76 -29.90 -5.78
C THR A 790 12.30 -29.62 -6.12
N ARG A 791 11.44 -30.63 -5.91
CA ARG A 791 9.97 -30.44 -5.92
C ARG A 791 9.56 -29.70 -4.67
N TRP A 792 8.67 -28.72 -4.80
CA TRP A 792 8.34 -27.77 -3.75
C TRP A 792 6.83 -27.66 -3.53
N HIS A 793 6.44 -27.02 -2.43
CA HIS A 793 5.05 -26.95 -1.99
C HIS A 793 4.49 -25.51 -1.99
N PRO A 794 3.58 -25.16 -2.92
CA PRO A 794 2.90 -23.86 -2.93
C PRO A 794 1.80 -23.74 -1.88
N CYS A 795 1.70 -22.54 -1.32
CA CYS A 795 0.64 -22.16 -0.39
C CYS A 795 -0.06 -20.89 -0.87
N LEU A 796 -1.39 -20.89 -0.75
CA LEU A 796 -2.21 -19.70 -0.91
C LEU A 796 -2.48 -19.08 0.45
N LEU A 797 -2.57 -17.76 0.49
CA LEU A 797 -3.10 -16.97 1.59
C LEU A 797 -4.22 -16.07 1.07
N ALA A 798 -5.36 -16.06 1.76
CA ALA A 798 -6.38 -15.04 1.62
C ALA A 798 -6.27 -14.06 2.80
N GLU A 799 -6.36 -12.77 2.50
CA GLU A 799 -6.35 -11.69 3.49
C GLU A 799 -7.56 -10.79 3.28
N VAL A 800 -8.27 -10.42 4.34
CA VAL A 800 -9.33 -9.43 4.33
C VAL A 800 -8.89 -8.19 5.10
N SER A 801 -8.75 -7.07 4.39
CA SER A 801 -8.40 -5.75 4.95
C SER A 801 -9.56 -4.75 4.85
N PRO A 802 -9.72 -3.78 5.76
CA PRO A 802 -9.00 -3.68 7.02
C PRO A 802 -9.24 -4.90 7.90
N HIS A 803 -8.24 -5.22 8.71
CA HIS A 803 -8.30 -6.35 9.62
C HIS A 803 -9.23 -5.95 10.75
N THR A 804 -10.31 -6.72 10.90
CA THR A 804 -11.39 -6.49 11.87
C THR A 804 -11.31 -7.46 13.04
N GLY A 805 -10.19 -8.20 13.12
CA GLY A 805 -9.86 -9.19 14.14
C GLY A 805 -8.58 -8.82 14.91
N PRO A 806 -7.88 -9.79 15.53
CA PRO A 806 -6.68 -9.52 16.30
C PRO A 806 -5.54 -9.05 15.38
N THR A 807 -4.54 -8.38 15.96
CA THR A 807 -3.42 -7.82 15.20
C THR A 807 -2.75 -8.90 14.33
N PRO A 808 -2.69 -8.73 13.00
CA PRO A 808 -2.18 -9.75 12.09
C PRO A 808 -0.65 -9.84 12.11
N SER A 809 0.03 -8.89 12.75
CA SER A 809 1.47 -8.73 12.70
C SER A 809 2.23 -9.62 13.68
N GLY A 810 3.20 -10.39 13.17
CA GLY A 810 4.10 -11.22 13.97
C GLY A 810 3.46 -12.51 14.48
N ASN A 811 2.21 -12.77 14.11
CA ASN A 811 1.42 -13.92 14.54
C ASN A 811 1.28 -14.96 13.42
N LEU A 812 0.94 -16.19 13.79
CA LEU A 812 0.61 -17.24 12.83
C LEU A 812 -0.69 -16.88 12.10
N VAL A 813 -0.83 -17.27 10.83
CA VAL A 813 -2.09 -17.09 10.07
C VAL A 813 -3.29 -17.65 10.84
N VAL A 814 -3.14 -18.82 11.49
CA VAL A 814 -4.21 -19.49 12.26
C VAL A 814 -4.67 -18.73 13.52
N ASP A 815 -3.93 -17.68 13.90
CA ASP A 815 -4.28 -16.84 15.04
C ASP A 815 -5.13 -15.63 14.63
N ASN A 816 -5.54 -15.54 13.35
CA ASN A 816 -6.20 -14.38 12.76
C ASN A 816 -7.47 -14.76 12.01
N THR A 817 -8.59 -14.13 12.35
CA THR A 817 -9.91 -14.36 11.73
C THR A 817 -9.99 -13.84 10.29
N ASN A 818 -9.15 -12.88 9.94
CA ASN A 818 -9.13 -12.18 8.65
C ASN A 818 -8.13 -12.79 7.66
N LEU A 819 -7.40 -13.81 8.08
CA LEU A 819 -6.42 -14.52 7.29
C LEU A 819 -6.84 -15.98 7.18
N ALA A 820 -6.63 -16.58 6.02
CA ALA A 820 -6.76 -18.03 5.89
C ALA A 820 -5.80 -18.56 4.85
N GLN A 821 -5.28 -19.76 5.09
CA GLN A 821 -4.31 -20.37 4.20
C GLN A 821 -4.80 -21.69 3.60
N ARG A 822 -4.16 -22.06 2.50
CA ARG A 822 -4.37 -23.35 1.86
C ARG A 822 -3.13 -23.88 1.17
N ASN A 823 -2.82 -25.14 1.47
CA ASN A 823 -1.85 -25.92 0.71
C ASN A 823 -2.38 -26.20 -0.69
N VAL A 824 -1.54 -25.97 -1.71
CA VAL A 824 -1.92 -26.19 -3.10
C VAL A 824 -1.17 -27.38 -3.68
N THR A 825 -1.93 -28.23 -4.36
CA THR A 825 -1.38 -29.26 -5.24
C THR A 825 -1.44 -28.75 -6.67
N VAL A 826 -0.34 -28.90 -7.40
CA VAL A 826 -0.26 -28.58 -8.83
C VAL A 826 -0.13 -29.88 -9.63
N ASP A 827 -0.88 -29.97 -10.72
CA ASP A 827 -0.78 -31.03 -11.72
C ASP A 827 0.24 -30.68 -12.79
N TYR A 828 1.29 -31.50 -12.90
CA TYR A 828 2.32 -31.38 -13.95
C TYR A 828 2.21 -32.49 -14.99
N SER A 829 1.22 -33.38 -14.88
CA SER A 829 0.97 -34.61 -15.64
C SER A 829 1.99 -35.04 -16.72
N ASP A 830 3.18 -35.50 -16.29
CA ASP A 830 4.00 -36.50 -17.00
C ASP A 830 4.55 -37.63 -16.09
N ASP A 831 4.02 -37.78 -14.87
CA ASP A 831 4.59 -38.70 -13.88
C ASP A 831 3.83 -40.02 -13.75
N ASP A 832 4.40 -41.08 -14.35
CA ASP A 832 3.90 -42.45 -14.32
C ASP A 832 4.26 -43.16 -13.00
N GLY A 833 3.49 -42.91 -11.93
CA GLY A 833 3.49 -43.77 -10.72
C GLY A 833 4.83 -43.91 -9.99
N ALA A 834 5.70 -42.91 -10.07
CA ALA A 834 6.99 -42.84 -9.38
C ALA A 834 6.85 -42.39 -7.90
N GLU A 835 7.96 -42.41 -7.15
CA GLU A 835 8.04 -41.83 -5.80
C GLU A 835 7.63 -40.35 -5.84
N HIS A 836 6.68 -39.94 -4.99
CA HIS A 836 6.27 -38.55 -4.87
C HIS A 836 7.03 -37.91 -3.71
N GLU A 837 7.88 -36.93 -4.00
CA GLU A 837 8.57 -36.13 -2.98
C GLU A 837 8.17 -34.67 -3.11
N MET A 838 8.18 -33.97 -1.98
CA MET A 838 7.94 -32.54 -1.91
C MET A 838 8.68 -31.93 -0.74
N THR A 839 9.24 -30.73 -0.95
CA THR A 839 10.05 -30.02 0.03
C THR A 839 9.23 -28.90 0.68
N GLY A 840 9.32 -28.79 2.00
CA GLY A 840 8.84 -27.65 2.79
C GLY A 840 9.92 -27.17 3.76
N MET A 841 9.69 -26.04 4.43
CA MET A 841 10.64 -25.43 5.37
C MET A 841 10.07 -25.46 6.78
N ILE A 842 10.78 -26.05 7.74
CA ILE A 842 10.40 -26.01 9.16
C ILE A 842 11.09 -24.86 9.90
N GLY A 843 10.42 -24.32 10.91
CA GLY A 843 10.88 -23.15 11.67
C GLY A 843 10.46 -21.81 11.07
N ALA A 844 10.88 -20.72 11.72
CA ALA A 844 10.74 -19.34 11.25
C ALA A 844 11.92 -18.50 11.77
N GLU A 845 12.18 -17.36 11.13
CA GLU A 845 13.26 -16.45 11.55
C GLU A 845 13.03 -15.84 12.94
N SER A 846 11.76 -15.61 13.31
CA SER A 846 11.35 -15.07 14.61
C SER A 846 11.38 -16.08 15.76
N ASP A 847 11.57 -17.37 15.47
CA ASP A 847 11.41 -18.44 16.45
C ASP A 847 12.77 -19.04 16.87
N ASP A 848 13.17 -18.77 18.10
CA ASP A 848 14.50 -19.07 18.66
C ASP A 848 14.65 -20.48 19.25
N SER A 849 13.61 -21.32 19.14
CA SER A 849 13.65 -22.64 19.76
C SER A 849 14.79 -23.51 19.22
N ARG A 850 15.31 -24.36 20.10
CA ARG A 850 16.39 -25.30 19.79
C ARG A 850 15.90 -26.69 19.36
N ILE A 851 14.60 -26.95 19.48
CA ILE A 851 13.98 -28.25 19.14
C ILE A 851 12.60 -28.00 18.57
N ARG A 852 12.32 -28.58 17.40
CA ARG A 852 10.98 -28.62 16.80
C ARG A 852 10.39 -30.02 16.80
N ARG A 853 9.10 -30.14 17.04
CA ARG A 853 8.39 -31.40 16.89
C ARG A 853 7.75 -31.46 15.51
N ILE A 854 8.12 -32.47 14.73
CA ILE A 854 7.48 -32.78 13.46
C ILE A 854 6.54 -33.96 13.65
N VAL A 855 5.30 -33.83 13.23
CA VAL A 855 4.30 -34.88 13.19
C VAL A 855 3.93 -35.19 11.75
N VAL A 856 4.26 -36.39 11.27
CA VAL A 856 3.82 -36.85 9.95
C VAL A 856 2.51 -37.62 10.10
N ALA A 857 1.42 -37.03 9.61
CA ALA A 857 0.10 -37.64 9.57
C ALA A 857 -0.09 -38.42 8.26
N ARG A 858 -0.23 -39.75 8.36
CA ARG A 858 -0.35 -40.64 7.18
C ARG A 858 -1.68 -40.54 6.43
N GLY A 859 -2.66 -39.85 7.01
CA GLY A 859 -4.04 -39.85 6.52
C GLY A 859 -4.61 -41.27 6.38
N ASN A 860 -5.54 -41.44 5.44
CA ASN A 860 -6.18 -42.73 5.12
C ASN A 860 -5.37 -43.56 4.10
N LEU A 861 -4.04 -43.46 4.13
CA LEU A 861 -3.19 -44.24 3.23
C LEU A 861 -3.16 -45.73 3.59
N PRO A 862 -3.02 -46.63 2.59
CA PRO A 862 -2.80 -48.04 2.85
C PRO A 862 -1.57 -48.26 3.75
N LYS A 863 -1.64 -49.23 4.67
CA LYS A 863 -0.49 -49.60 5.54
C LYS A 863 0.78 -49.95 4.77
N ARG A 864 0.65 -50.39 3.51
CA ARG A 864 1.75 -50.75 2.62
C ARG A 864 2.40 -49.56 1.90
N ALA A 865 1.83 -48.35 1.99
CA ALA A 865 2.47 -47.16 1.44
C ALA A 865 3.78 -46.88 2.20
N ARG A 866 4.86 -46.65 1.46
CA ARG A 866 6.13 -46.19 2.06
C ARG A 866 6.05 -44.68 2.20
N ILE A 867 6.41 -44.16 3.37
CA ILE A 867 6.48 -42.73 3.64
C ILE A 867 7.85 -42.49 4.25
N TRP A 868 8.50 -41.40 3.86
CA TRP A 868 9.80 -41.02 4.40
C TRP A 868 9.92 -39.51 4.58
N VAL A 869 10.84 -39.13 5.46
CA VAL A 869 11.32 -37.76 5.60
C VAL A 869 12.81 -37.71 5.26
N ARG A 870 13.28 -36.59 4.72
CA ARG A 870 14.71 -36.31 4.50
C ARG A 870 15.03 -34.86 4.88
N PHE A 871 16.15 -34.66 5.56
CA PHE A 871 16.65 -33.33 5.90
C PHE A 871 17.70 -32.90 4.87
N LEU A 872 17.61 -31.67 4.36
CA LEU A 872 18.59 -31.17 3.39
C LEU A 872 19.86 -30.65 4.06
N ASP A 873 19.79 -30.19 5.32
CA ASP A 873 20.96 -29.77 6.09
C ASP A 873 21.67 -30.99 6.73
N PRO A 874 22.95 -31.28 6.36
CA PRO A 874 23.72 -32.38 6.95
C PRO A 874 23.94 -32.27 8.46
N LYS A 875 23.93 -31.06 9.04
CA LYS A 875 24.04 -30.84 10.49
C LYS A 875 22.77 -31.32 11.19
N VAL A 876 21.61 -30.93 10.67
CA VAL A 876 20.30 -31.36 11.19
C VAL A 876 20.14 -32.88 11.01
N GLU A 877 20.48 -33.42 9.83
CA GLU A 877 20.42 -34.86 9.57
C GLU A 877 21.24 -35.66 10.61
N ARG A 878 22.48 -35.24 10.90
CA ARG A 878 23.33 -35.87 11.92
C ARG A 878 22.76 -35.73 13.33
N ALA A 879 22.15 -34.58 13.64
CA ALA A 879 21.56 -34.32 14.95
C ALA A 879 20.34 -35.22 15.19
N VAL A 880 19.47 -35.38 14.20
CA VAL A 880 18.31 -36.29 14.24
C VAL A 880 18.76 -37.75 14.38
N ILE A 881 19.77 -38.20 13.63
CA ILE A 881 20.33 -39.56 13.77
C ILE A 881 20.86 -39.80 15.19
N ARG A 882 21.55 -38.82 15.78
CA ARG A 882 22.03 -38.91 17.16
C ARG A 882 20.86 -39.00 18.14
N ALA A 883 19.85 -38.15 17.98
CA ALA A 883 18.66 -38.15 18.84
C ALA A 883 17.90 -39.49 18.80
N LEU A 884 17.72 -40.08 17.62
CA LEU A 884 17.12 -41.40 17.46
C LEU A 884 17.97 -42.51 18.12
N GLY A 885 19.29 -42.44 17.97
CA GLY A 885 20.22 -43.37 18.60
C GLY A 885 20.24 -43.29 20.13
N ASP A 886 20.08 -42.09 20.69
CA ASP A 886 20.02 -41.88 22.14
C ASP A 886 18.66 -42.28 22.72
N ALA A 887 17.56 -42.06 21.97
CA ALA A 887 16.22 -42.52 22.33
C ALA A 887 16.13 -44.05 22.39
N ALA A 888 16.79 -44.75 21.46
CA ALA A 888 16.86 -46.22 21.45
C ALA A 888 17.59 -46.82 22.67
N LYS A 889 18.41 -46.03 23.38
CA LYS A 889 19.22 -46.47 24.53
C LYS A 889 18.56 -46.21 25.89
N ARG A 890 17.45 -45.45 25.94
CA ARG A 890 16.77 -45.12 27.21
C ARG A 890 15.72 -46.19 27.56
N PRO A 891 15.74 -46.77 28.76
CA PRO A 891 14.70 -47.72 29.18
C PRO A 891 13.34 -47.04 29.31
N VAL A 892 12.28 -47.75 28.88
CA VAL A 892 10.89 -47.30 29.02
C VAL A 892 10.50 -47.31 30.50
N PRO A 893 10.03 -46.20 31.09
CA PRO A 893 9.59 -46.19 32.49
C PRO A 893 8.34 -47.08 32.69
N PRO A 894 8.14 -47.67 33.89
CA PRO A 894 6.93 -48.44 34.20
C PRO A 894 5.69 -47.54 34.12
N GLN A 895 4.59 -48.09 33.62
CA GLN A 895 3.28 -47.42 33.57
C GLN A 895 2.67 -47.41 34.97
N ASP A 896 2.73 -46.28 35.67
CA ASP A 896 1.87 -46.04 36.83
C ASP A 896 0.61 -45.30 36.39
N GLY A 897 -0.53 -45.96 36.60
CA GLY A 897 -1.85 -45.46 36.24
C GLY A 897 -2.33 -44.40 37.21
N HIS A 898 -2.46 -43.17 36.74
CA HIS A 898 -3.35 -42.17 37.33
C HIS A 898 -4.01 -41.34 36.21
N GLU A 899 -5.33 -41.47 36.11
CA GLU A 899 -6.20 -40.66 35.27
C GLU A 899 -6.50 -39.30 35.95
N SER A 900 -6.17 -38.19 35.28
CA SER A 900 -6.86 -36.89 35.22
C SER A 900 -5.92 -35.93 34.45
N CYS A 901 -6.31 -34.98 33.60
CA CYS A 901 -7.55 -34.29 33.29
C CYS A 901 -7.55 -33.92 31.78
N CYS A 902 -8.71 -33.60 31.21
CA CYS A 902 -8.98 -33.43 29.79
C CYS A 902 -8.06 -32.43 29.04
N CYS A 903 -7.74 -32.78 27.79
CA CYS A 903 -6.99 -32.04 26.74
C CYS A 903 -5.54 -32.50 26.48
N ALA A 904 -5.34 -33.80 26.25
CA ALA A 904 -4.34 -34.34 25.31
C ALA A 904 -4.65 -35.83 25.10
N PRO A 905 -4.63 -36.39 23.88
CA PRO A 905 -4.30 -37.79 23.76
C PRO A 905 -2.86 -37.93 24.25
N ALA A 906 -2.64 -38.80 25.23
CA ALA A 906 -1.32 -39.20 25.69
C ALA A 906 -0.57 -39.95 24.56
N ASP A 907 -0.11 -39.22 23.55
CA ASP A 907 0.77 -39.74 22.50
C ASP A 907 2.19 -39.76 23.06
N ARG A 908 2.50 -40.90 23.68
CA ARG A 908 3.82 -41.38 24.07
C ARG A 908 4.86 -41.00 23.01
N ARG A 909 6.05 -40.54 23.44
CA ARG A 909 7.26 -40.48 22.57
C ARG A 909 7.28 -41.75 21.71
N PRO A 910 7.32 -41.67 20.37
CA PRO A 910 7.33 -42.87 19.56
C PRO A 910 8.57 -43.68 19.94
N PRO A 911 8.44 -44.99 20.13
CA PRO A 911 9.61 -45.82 20.30
C PRO A 911 10.48 -45.63 19.04
N ALA A 912 11.79 -45.46 19.24
CA ALA A 912 12.77 -45.38 18.15
C ALA A 912 12.70 -46.57 17.17
N SER A 913 11.90 -47.61 17.47
CA SER A 913 11.64 -48.80 16.65
C SER A 913 10.89 -48.54 15.35
N ASP A 914 10.12 -47.44 15.26
CA ASP A 914 9.18 -47.22 14.14
C ASP A 914 9.77 -46.34 13.03
N VAL A 915 11.03 -45.92 13.16
CA VAL A 915 11.76 -45.15 12.14
C VAL A 915 12.96 -45.96 11.68
N ARG A 916 13.02 -46.27 10.37
CA ARG A 916 14.17 -46.95 9.76
C ARG A 916 14.95 -45.95 8.91
N VAL A 917 16.26 -45.90 9.10
CA VAL A 917 17.13 -45.05 8.28
C VAL A 917 17.68 -45.88 7.13
N GLU A 918 17.35 -45.51 5.89
CA GLU A 918 17.94 -46.07 4.67
C GLU A 918 18.86 -45.04 4.00
N THR A 919 19.76 -45.50 3.14
CA THR A 919 20.62 -44.61 2.34
C THR A 919 20.33 -44.87 0.87
N VAL A 920 19.87 -43.84 0.17
CA VAL A 920 19.54 -43.89 -1.26
C VAL A 920 20.29 -42.74 -1.93
N ASP A 921 21.08 -43.05 -2.96
CA ASP A 921 21.93 -42.09 -3.69
C ASP A 921 22.82 -41.22 -2.78
N GLY A 922 23.37 -41.83 -1.73
CA GLY A 922 24.24 -41.14 -0.76
C GLY A 922 23.52 -40.26 0.26
N ARG A 923 22.18 -40.18 0.24
CA ARG A 923 21.34 -39.38 1.14
C ARG A 923 20.57 -40.26 2.12
N LYS A 924 20.34 -39.80 3.36
CA LYS A 924 19.57 -40.57 4.34
C LYS A 924 18.07 -40.32 4.17
N ARG A 925 17.29 -41.39 4.15
CA ARG A 925 15.82 -41.35 4.22
C ARG A 925 15.37 -41.97 5.54
N PHE A 926 14.52 -41.27 6.26
CA PHE A 926 13.90 -41.73 7.50
C PHE A 926 12.55 -42.34 7.12
N LEU A 927 12.51 -43.65 6.88
CA LEU A 927 11.28 -44.39 6.58
C LEU A 927 10.41 -44.48 7.83
N LEU A 928 9.15 -44.07 7.68
CA LEU A 928 8.19 -44.02 8.76
C LEU A 928 7.38 -45.34 8.81
N GLY A 929 7.19 -45.86 10.02
CA GLY A 929 6.39 -47.05 10.29
C GLY A 929 4.93 -46.91 9.87
N SER A 930 4.16 -48.01 9.94
CA SER A 930 2.77 -48.06 9.47
C SER A 930 1.73 -47.43 10.41
N GLY A 931 2.17 -46.79 11.51
CA GLY A 931 1.30 -46.11 12.48
C GLY A 931 0.72 -44.81 11.91
N SER A 932 -0.50 -44.44 12.30
CA SER A 932 -1.26 -43.31 11.72
C SER A 932 -0.58 -41.93 11.86
N ARG A 933 0.28 -41.77 12.85
CA ARG A 933 1.11 -40.58 13.09
C ARG A 933 2.51 -41.00 13.51
N LEU A 934 3.52 -40.26 13.05
CA LEU A 934 4.89 -40.37 13.54
C LEU A 934 5.35 -39.02 14.07
N ILE A 935 6.00 -39.01 15.24
CA ILE A 935 6.53 -37.81 15.87
C ILE A 935 8.07 -37.85 15.83
N LEU A 936 8.71 -36.75 15.44
CA LEU A 936 10.17 -36.57 15.38
C LEU A 936 10.55 -35.25 16.04
N ASP A 937 11.33 -35.29 17.11
CA ASP A 937 11.93 -34.08 17.68
C ASP A 937 13.22 -33.77 16.89
N VAL A 938 13.25 -32.64 16.20
CA VAL A 938 14.31 -32.18 15.31
C VAL A 938 15.12 -31.08 16.01
N PRO A 939 16.41 -31.32 16.33
CA PRO A 939 17.27 -30.29 16.87
C PRO A 939 17.53 -29.22 15.81
N MET A 940 17.32 -27.96 16.18
CA MET A 940 17.47 -26.80 15.31
C MET A 940 18.40 -25.76 15.93
N VAL A 941 18.88 -24.86 15.08
CA VAL A 941 19.49 -23.61 15.52
C VAL A 941 18.39 -22.56 15.45
N GLY A 942 18.11 -21.89 16.57
CA GLY A 942 17.05 -20.87 16.65
C GLY A 942 17.20 -19.80 15.57
N GLY A 943 16.07 -19.34 15.04
CA GLY A 943 16.00 -18.33 13.97
C GLY A 943 16.42 -18.81 12.58
N MET A 944 16.60 -20.12 12.35
CA MET A 944 16.92 -20.67 11.03
C MET A 944 15.80 -21.54 10.45
N LEU A 945 15.41 -21.23 9.22
CA LEU A 945 14.59 -22.10 8.38
C LEU A 945 15.36 -23.36 7.98
N THR A 946 14.74 -24.54 8.13
CA THR A 946 15.36 -25.82 7.79
C THR A 946 14.56 -26.55 6.70
N PRO A 947 15.16 -26.89 5.54
CA PRO A 947 14.44 -27.61 4.49
C PRO A 947 14.25 -29.09 4.84
N VAL A 948 13.01 -29.56 4.67
CA VAL A 948 12.60 -30.93 4.92
C VAL A 948 11.80 -31.46 3.74
N VAL A 949 12.14 -32.65 3.29
CA VAL A 949 11.44 -33.37 2.22
C VAL A 949 10.50 -34.40 2.83
N LEU A 950 9.23 -34.35 2.47
CA LEU A 950 8.25 -35.40 2.70
C LEU A 950 8.10 -36.22 1.40
N GLY A 951 8.28 -37.53 1.50
CA GLY A 951 8.11 -38.42 0.38
C GLY A 951 7.13 -39.55 0.67
N ALA A 952 6.41 -39.98 -0.35
CA ALA A 952 5.52 -41.14 -0.29
C ALA A 952 5.53 -41.94 -1.59
N GLN A 953 5.41 -43.26 -1.44
CA GLN A 953 5.29 -44.21 -2.54
C GLN A 953 4.13 -45.16 -2.28
N LEU A 954 3.23 -45.23 -3.25
CA LEU A 954 2.06 -46.09 -3.19
C LEU A 954 2.35 -47.46 -3.82
N PRO A 955 1.74 -48.54 -3.33
CA PRO A 955 1.77 -49.81 -4.05
C PRO A 955 1.02 -49.68 -5.38
N LYS A 956 1.46 -50.40 -6.41
CA LYS A 956 0.78 -50.43 -7.72
C LYS A 956 -0.66 -50.91 -7.57
N GLY A 957 -1.61 -50.19 -8.18
CA GLY A 957 -3.03 -50.58 -8.28
C GLY A 957 -3.93 -50.22 -7.08
N THR A 958 -3.48 -49.36 -6.15
CA THR A 958 -4.10 -49.26 -4.80
C THR A 958 -5.01 -48.04 -4.55
N LEU A 959 -5.22 -47.13 -5.51
CA LEU A 959 -6.02 -45.92 -5.26
C LEU A 959 -7.29 -45.79 -6.11
N SER A 960 -8.39 -45.52 -5.42
CA SER A 960 -9.57 -44.81 -5.91
C SER A 960 -9.65 -43.45 -5.19
N GLY A 961 -9.49 -42.35 -5.92
CA GLY A 961 -9.52 -40.98 -5.38
C GLY A 961 -8.19 -40.48 -4.82
N ALA A 962 -8.16 -39.19 -4.46
CA ALA A 962 -7.01 -38.53 -3.86
C ALA A 962 -6.84 -38.85 -2.37
N ARG A 963 -5.60 -38.91 -1.90
CA ARG A 963 -5.20 -39.10 -0.50
C ARG A 963 -4.09 -38.11 -0.16
N GLU A 964 -3.98 -37.70 1.09
CA GLU A 964 -2.96 -36.74 1.51
C GLU A 964 -2.12 -37.30 2.66
N VAL A 965 -0.82 -36.97 2.64
CA VAL A 965 0.08 -37.08 3.79
C VAL A 965 0.49 -35.67 4.19
N ALA A 966 0.35 -35.32 5.46
CA ALA A 966 0.75 -34.01 5.96
C ALA A 966 1.94 -34.14 6.90
N LEU A 967 2.88 -33.20 6.79
CA LEU A 967 3.92 -32.95 7.78
C LEU A 967 3.50 -31.71 8.56
N ILE A 968 3.31 -31.85 9.87
CA ILE A 968 2.82 -30.82 10.78
C ILE A 968 3.96 -30.44 11.72
N GLU A 969 4.32 -29.18 11.78
CA GLU A 969 5.22 -28.62 12.80
C GLU A 969 4.41 -28.30 14.06
N GLN A 970 4.94 -28.70 15.21
CA GLN A 970 4.39 -28.42 16.52
C GLN A 970 5.44 -27.83 17.46
N ASP A 971 4.98 -27.02 18.40
CA ASP A 971 5.78 -26.68 19.58
C ASP A 971 5.94 -27.90 20.51
N THR A 972 6.69 -27.73 21.59
CA THR A 972 6.90 -28.80 22.57
C THR A 972 5.64 -29.21 23.31
N ASP A 973 4.66 -28.31 23.39
CA ASP A 973 3.37 -28.49 24.07
C ASP A 973 2.31 -29.12 23.17
N GLY A 974 2.61 -29.30 21.87
CA GLY A 974 1.77 -29.99 20.89
C GLY A 974 0.82 -29.07 20.12
N ARG A 975 0.93 -27.74 20.26
CA ARG A 975 0.21 -26.79 19.41
C ARG A 975 0.76 -26.90 17.99
N SER A 976 -0.13 -26.98 17.01
CA SER A 976 0.29 -26.96 15.61
C SER A 976 0.70 -25.55 15.24
N LEU A 977 1.97 -25.40 14.87
CA LEU A 977 2.52 -24.12 14.39
C LEU A 977 2.40 -24.04 12.88
N GLY A 978 2.51 -25.18 12.20
CA GLY A 978 2.69 -25.19 10.77
C GLY A 978 2.39 -26.50 10.07
N ALA A 979 2.13 -26.48 8.76
CA ALA A 979 2.00 -27.73 8.00
C ALA A 979 2.20 -27.57 6.48
N PHE A 980 2.72 -28.61 5.84
CA PHE A 980 2.66 -28.80 4.40
C PHE A 980 2.22 -30.23 4.07
N SER A 981 1.66 -30.43 2.88
CA SER A 981 1.01 -31.71 2.58
C SER A 981 1.18 -32.18 1.15
N LEU A 982 1.46 -33.48 1.00
CA LEU A 982 1.60 -34.16 -0.27
C LEU A 982 0.29 -34.87 -0.62
N GLU A 983 -0.37 -34.42 -1.69
CA GLU A 983 -1.53 -35.11 -2.26
C GLU A 983 -1.08 -36.19 -3.27
N LEU A 984 -1.69 -37.36 -3.17
CA LEU A 984 -1.40 -38.56 -3.92
C LEU A 984 -2.67 -39.02 -4.64
N ARG A 985 -2.62 -39.15 -5.96
CA ARG A 985 -3.76 -39.53 -6.80
C ARG A 985 -3.35 -40.48 -7.93
N LYS A 986 -4.32 -41.23 -8.44
CA LYS A 986 -4.17 -42.04 -9.65
C LYS A 986 -4.45 -41.15 -10.87
N ARG A 987 -3.58 -41.18 -11.90
CA ARG A 987 -3.82 -40.51 -13.19
C ARG A 987 -5.23 -40.92 -13.69
N GLN A 988 -6.10 -39.94 -13.97
CA GLN A 988 -7.43 -40.19 -14.53
C GLN A 988 -7.32 -40.55 -16.01
#